data_AF-A0A0G1B8L7-F1
#
_entry.id   AF-A0A0G1B8L7-F1
#
_cell.length_a   1.000
_cell.length_b   1.000
_cell.length_c   1.000
_cell.angle_alpha   90.00
_cell.angle_beta   90.00
_cell.angle_gamma   90.00
#
_symmetry.space_group_name_H-M   'P 1'
#
loop_
_entity.id
_entity.type
_entity.pdbx_description
1 polymer ?
#
loop_
_entity_poly.entity_id
_entity_poly.type
_entity_poly.pdbx_seq_one_letter_code
_entity_poly.pdbx_strand_id
1 'polypeptide(L)'
;MPPEINALLKPLEQYSDLIYFYFPLGIVGLWRWSVWILKKVVGVSYRAKKGFHWESVSVVTPVYNENPEVFQKALKSWEDNNPQEIIAIIDSSDAKCIEVFKEFALKSSSSKLIITDEPGKRPALALGIKEAKSEIVALVDSDTIWNLGVKRHALSPFSNPKVAGVGTRQNVDNPKTLAQKIFDIQLDQRYFDEMPFLSVSSDVLTCLSGRTAFYRRKVLLPLLDDLVNETFWGKKVISGEDKRLTYLIGERGFKLVFQSNARVYTPGVEGLRTLIKQRLRWSRNSWRADLRALFSGWAFKHPAFAFFLIDRAVQPFTVLLSPIYFTILLISRSFEGALVILVWWYFSRLIKISPHLLRRPRDILILPFYIIFNFAFGLLRIYALFTLNTQGWITRWDIKRLPKFAFFKPAPALVATTMTLLLLFSTLAVYKQSLFVSGLIGLEELSEPDINLPAVGFGGTEASSPPMAVYTVLPDESLSSIAGRFNIPEENIIKANIASLPNKSLIRSGQRLKVPILYPDVGIKSNYHTDMKNLPKSKITIDTKSDTIVVSGRGTHITLADIAFSTGDNYLIQEAPKIWYLKANLLIQNGVNLNLDKGEVEWLKLESNSNKFVWLKTHNGVINIDGVKVTSWDETKADFDMDYSDGRSFVAAKYSSMLNIYNSELSYLGYKPPPVKEASTFGVSWKIPRGSFNKYLLTGEVKNSKFHHNYFGAYVYGARGMVFEGNELFENVKYGLDPHDDSSGLLVVDNKIHHNGSHGIILSKRCINNVIRDNLIYNNLKAGIMLHESSGQNLVEGNEIYGNFEGLVVYNSGQNLVYDNLITGNTNGVRINMASLGNTITGNRIENNQNFGLYLYSGAGGTKVYQNNFSKNGVALYIKTKDNYIGRNTISANRTGIYLKGEASNNQLDENIIFENSFYAILSKTAKGNKNFLTYGKVFR
;
A
#
# COMPACT_ATOMS: atom_id res chain seq x y z
N MET A 1 36.48 -26.07 -6.86
CA MET A 1 36.68 -25.70 -5.43
C MET A 1 37.41 -26.82 -4.73
N PRO A 2 38.25 -26.53 -3.73
CA PRO A 2 38.81 -27.58 -2.85
C PRO A 2 37.66 -28.38 -2.21
N PRO A 3 37.78 -29.71 -2.07
CA PRO A 3 36.72 -30.57 -1.53
C PRO A 3 36.21 -30.14 -0.14
N GLU A 4 37.09 -29.51 0.64
CA GLU A 4 36.82 -28.98 1.97
C GLU A 4 35.84 -27.79 1.99
N ILE A 5 35.85 -26.95 0.93
CA ILE A 5 34.92 -25.82 0.80
C ILE A 5 33.53 -26.29 0.34
N ASN A 6 33.48 -27.32 -0.52
CA ASN A 6 32.22 -27.94 -0.94
C ASN A 6 31.49 -28.64 0.23
N ALA A 7 32.24 -29.19 1.19
CA ALA A 7 31.66 -29.78 2.39
C ALA A 7 31.04 -28.72 3.34
N LEU A 8 31.57 -27.51 3.37
CA LEU A 8 31.06 -26.38 4.16
C LEU A 8 29.85 -25.68 3.51
N LEU A 9 29.74 -25.70 2.18
CA LEU A 9 28.66 -25.05 1.43
C LEU A 9 27.44 -25.95 1.20
N LYS A 10 27.60 -27.27 1.18
CA LYS A 10 26.50 -28.25 1.02
C LYS A 10 25.30 -28.03 1.95
N PRO A 11 25.47 -27.75 3.25
CA PRO A 11 24.35 -27.44 4.12
C PRO A 11 23.65 -26.11 3.78
N LEU A 12 24.40 -25.11 3.29
CA LEU A 12 23.84 -23.79 2.95
C LEU A 12 22.98 -23.83 1.67
N GLU A 13 23.34 -24.66 0.70
CA GLU A 13 22.52 -24.95 -0.48
C GLU A 13 21.28 -25.78 -0.11
N GLN A 14 21.40 -26.74 0.82
CA GLN A 14 20.29 -27.56 1.28
C GLN A 14 19.20 -26.74 2.04
N TYR A 15 19.57 -25.59 2.61
CA TYR A 15 18.66 -24.75 3.41
C TYR A 15 18.42 -23.35 2.83
N SER A 16 18.82 -23.08 1.58
CA SER A 16 18.65 -21.76 0.93
C SER A 16 17.18 -21.32 0.90
N ASP A 17 16.27 -22.21 0.54
CA ASP A 17 14.83 -21.95 0.48
C ASP A 17 14.25 -21.58 1.85
N LEU A 18 14.72 -22.25 2.90
CA LEU A 18 14.36 -21.92 4.28
C LEU A 18 14.86 -20.53 4.66
N ILE A 19 16.11 -20.19 4.32
CA ILE A 19 16.69 -18.85 4.59
C ILE A 19 15.89 -17.74 3.89
N TYR A 20 15.57 -17.90 2.60
CA TYR A 20 14.76 -16.92 1.86
C TYR A 20 13.32 -16.85 2.37
N PHE A 21 12.75 -17.97 2.79
CA PHE A 21 11.44 -17.98 3.42
C PHE A 21 11.46 -17.18 4.74
N TYR A 22 12.48 -17.36 5.60
CA TYR A 22 12.61 -16.62 6.86
C TYR A 22 12.90 -15.14 6.70
N PHE A 23 13.43 -14.69 5.57
CA PHE A 23 13.95 -13.33 5.42
C PHE A 23 12.92 -12.22 5.78
N PRO A 24 11.66 -12.24 5.30
CA PRO A 24 10.66 -11.26 5.72
C PRO A 24 10.33 -11.33 7.21
N LEU A 25 10.25 -12.54 7.77
CA LEU A 25 10.06 -12.73 9.22
C LEU A 25 11.26 -12.18 10.01
N GLY A 26 12.47 -12.30 9.46
CA GLY A 26 13.70 -11.71 9.97
C GLY A 26 13.65 -10.18 10.00
N ILE A 27 13.22 -9.52 8.91
CA ILE A 27 13.04 -8.06 8.85
C ILE A 27 12.02 -7.59 9.90
N VAL A 28 10.87 -8.25 9.98
CA VAL A 28 9.86 -7.95 11.00
C VAL A 28 10.45 -8.17 12.39
N GLY A 29 11.18 -9.27 12.60
CA GLY A 29 11.89 -9.57 13.84
C GLY A 29 12.83 -8.44 14.24
N LEU A 30 13.69 -8.01 13.33
CA LEU A 30 14.64 -6.90 13.51
C LEU A 30 13.91 -5.63 13.91
N TRP A 31 12.88 -5.19 13.16
CA TRP A 31 12.08 -4.02 13.53
C TRP A 31 11.53 -4.13 14.95
N ARG A 32 10.89 -5.25 15.29
CA ARG A 32 10.20 -5.41 16.58
C ARG A 32 11.17 -5.47 17.75
N TRP A 33 12.39 -5.98 17.53
CA TRP A 33 13.47 -5.94 18.50
C TRP A 33 14.12 -4.57 18.59
N SER A 34 14.36 -3.87 17.48
CA SER A 34 14.87 -2.50 17.47
C SER A 34 13.94 -1.56 18.24
N VAL A 35 12.62 -1.67 18.06
CA VAL A 35 11.64 -0.89 18.82
C VAL A 35 11.67 -1.23 20.31
N TRP A 36 11.82 -2.50 20.68
CA TRP A 36 11.91 -2.91 22.08
C TRP A 36 13.22 -2.42 22.73
N ILE A 37 14.35 -2.57 22.04
CA ILE A 37 15.67 -2.07 22.46
C ILE A 37 15.63 -0.56 22.61
N LEU A 38 15.04 0.18 21.68
CA LEU A 38 14.86 1.63 21.77
C LEU A 38 14.09 2.01 23.05
N LYS A 39 12.96 1.35 23.32
CA LYS A 39 12.18 1.58 24.55
C LYS A 39 13.02 1.31 25.80
N LYS A 40 13.84 0.25 25.78
CA LYS A 40 14.74 -0.10 26.88
C LYS A 40 15.85 0.92 27.08
N VAL A 41 16.60 1.25 26.03
CA VAL A 41 17.73 2.19 26.08
C VAL A 41 17.28 3.57 26.55
N VAL A 42 16.20 4.10 25.98
CA VAL A 42 15.64 5.39 26.42
C VAL A 42 15.08 5.28 27.84
N GLY A 43 14.37 4.20 28.15
CA GLY A 43 13.80 3.94 29.47
C GLY A 43 14.85 3.78 30.58
N VAL A 44 16.10 3.40 30.26
CA VAL A 44 17.21 3.36 31.24
C VAL A 44 17.52 4.73 31.80
N SER A 45 17.24 5.81 31.07
CA SER A 45 17.43 7.19 31.57
C SER A 45 16.32 7.65 32.52
N TYR A 46 15.21 6.91 32.62
CA TYR A 46 14.11 7.26 33.50
C TYR A 46 14.53 7.19 34.98
N ARG A 47 14.14 8.20 35.75
CA ARG A 47 14.31 8.25 37.21
C ARG A 47 13.00 8.73 37.83
N ALA A 48 12.55 8.07 38.89
CA ALA A 48 11.44 8.55 39.70
C ALA A 48 11.80 9.92 40.29
N LYS A 49 10.86 10.88 40.25
CA LYS A 49 11.10 12.20 40.84
C LYS A 49 11.28 12.02 42.34
N LYS A 50 12.44 12.47 42.84
CA LYS A 50 12.74 12.56 44.27
C LYS A 50 12.37 13.95 44.79
N GLY A 51 12.11 14.05 46.08
CA GLY A 51 11.75 15.30 46.75
C GLY A 51 10.50 15.15 47.60
N PHE A 52 10.16 16.21 48.32
CA PHE A 52 8.90 16.31 49.05
C PHE A 52 8.08 17.43 48.41
N HIS A 53 6.83 17.16 48.08
CA HIS A 53 5.84 18.16 47.67
C HIS A 53 4.58 17.96 48.49
N TRP A 54 4.09 19.01 49.14
CA TRP A 54 2.88 18.98 49.96
C TRP A 54 1.73 19.63 49.19
N GLU A 55 0.72 18.84 48.84
CA GLU A 55 -0.59 19.32 48.42
C GLU A 55 -1.66 18.47 49.13
N SER A 56 -2.85 19.04 49.31
CA SER A 56 -3.99 18.27 49.80
C SER A 56 -4.40 17.22 48.77
N VAL A 57 -4.86 16.05 49.24
CA VAL A 57 -5.28 14.93 48.39
C VAL A 57 -6.65 14.40 48.84
N SER A 58 -7.61 14.44 47.93
CA SER A 58 -8.89 13.75 48.07
C SER A 58 -8.82 12.43 47.31
N VAL A 59 -9.07 11.31 47.96
CA VAL A 59 -9.24 10.02 47.31
C VAL A 59 -10.69 9.90 46.83
N VAL A 60 -10.89 9.58 45.57
CA VAL A 60 -12.23 9.43 44.96
C VAL A 60 -12.32 8.03 44.36
N THR A 61 -13.29 7.25 44.83
CA THR A 61 -13.52 5.87 44.39
C THR A 61 -14.98 5.62 44.01
N PRO A 62 -15.26 5.24 42.75
CA PRO A 62 -16.57 4.72 42.36
C PRO A 62 -16.67 3.22 42.68
N VAL A 63 -17.72 2.81 43.39
CA VAL A 63 -17.91 1.43 43.88
C VAL A 63 -19.21 0.84 43.31
N TYR A 64 -19.12 -0.38 42.78
CA TYR A 64 -20.28 -1.16 42.32
C TYR A 64 -19.95 -2.65 42.32
N ASN A 65 -20.74 -3.42 43.07
CA ASN A 65 -20.70 -4.86 43.21
C ASN A 65 -19.27 -5.39 43.42
N GLU A 66 -18.54 -4.73 44.32
CA GLU A 66 -17.17 -5.10 44.68
C GLU A 66 -17.17 -6.17 45.77
N ASN A 67 -16.08 -6.94 45.90
CA ASN A 67 -15.93 -7.81 47.06
C ASN A 67 -15.77 -6.95 48.34
N PRO A 68 -16.68 -7.05 49.33
CA PRO A 68 -16.67 -6.22 50.53
C PRO A 68 -15.35 -6.30 51.32
N GLU A 69 -14.73 -7.47 51.41
CA GLU A 69 -13.46 -7.67 52.13
C GLU A 69 -12.29 -6.98 51.42
N VAL A 70 -12.28 -7.03 50.08
CA VAL A 70 -11.24 -6.36 49.28
C VAL A 70 -11.41 -4.85 49.39
N PHE A 71 -12.64 -4.36 49.33
CA PHE A 71 -12.94 -2.94 49.48
C PHE A 71 -12.55 -2.43 50.87
N GLN A 72 -12.83 -3.19 51.93
CA GLN A 72 -12.40 -2.84 53.29
C GLN A 72 -10.87 -2.74 53.42
N LYS A 73 -10.13 -3.71 52.83
CA LYS A 73 -8.66 -3.67 52.78
C LYS A 73 -8.14 -2.47 52.00
N ALA A 74 -8.79 -2.13 50.88
CA ALA A 74 -8.44 -0.98 50.07
C ALA A 74 -8.62 0.33 50.86
N LEU A 75 -9.79 0.54 51.49
CA LEU A 75 -10.07 1.70 52.36
C LEU A 75 -9.00 1.88 53.44
N LYS A 76 -8.67 0.79 54.16
CA LYS A 76 -7.64 0.84 55.20
C LYS A 76 -6.28 1.24 54.63
N SER A 77 -5.89 0.70 53.48
CA SER A 77 -4.60 1.04 52.85
C SER A 77 -4.49 2.50 52.39
N TRP A 78 -5.63 3.10 51.99
CA TRP A 78 -5.67 4.52 51.62
C TRP A 78 -5.59 5.39 52.87
N GLU A 79 -6.34 5.06 53.92
CA GLU A 79 -6.30 5.73 55.22
C GLU A 79 -4.87 5.73 55.79
N ASP A 80 -4.15 4.61 55.71
CA ASP A 80 -2.76 4.48 56.17
C ASP A 80 -1.77 5.38 55.40
N ASN A 81 -2.19 5.98 54.28
CA ASN A 81 -1.45 6.99 53.52
C ASN A 81 -1.86 8.43 53.84
N ASN A 82 -2.73 8.63 54.84
CA ASN A 82 -3.20 9.91 55.39
C ASN A 82 -3.69 10.92 54.33
N PRO A 83 -4.66 10.59 53.45
CA PRO A 83 -5.31 11.56 52.58
C PRO A 83 -6.12 12.58 53.40
N GLN A 84 -6.46 13.71 52.78
CA GLN A 84 -7.28 14.74 53.43
C GLN A 84 -8.75 14.33 53.51
N GLU A 85 -9.22 13.56 52.54
CA GLU A 85 -10.54 12.93 52.59
C GLU A 85 -10.61 11.71 51.67
N ILE A 86 -11.49 10.77 52.00
CA ILE A 86 -11.86 9.63 51.14
C ILE A 86 -13.33 9.76 50.77
N ILE A 87 -13.62 9.91 49.48
CA ILE A 87 -14.96 10.05 48.92
C ILE A 87 -15.31 8.77 48.16
N ALA A 88 -16.28 8.01 48.67
CA ALA A 88 -16.82 6.85 47.98
C ALA A 88 -18.16 7.20 47.33
N ILE A 89 -18.25 6.96 46.03
CA ILE A 89 -19.47 7.11 45.24
C ILE A 89 -19.98 5.70 44.97
N ILE A 90 -20.98 5.27 45.72
CA ILE A 90 -21.48 3.89 45.72
C ILE A 90 -22.86 3.87 45.07
N ASP A 91 -23.06 2.95 44.13
CA ASP A 91 -24.37 2.73 43.52
C ASP A 91 -25.39 2.28 44.56
N SER A 92 -26.62 2.80 44.47
CA SER A 92 -27.69 2.52 45.44
C SER A 92 -28.03 1.02 45.56
N SER A 93 -27.73 0.20 44.56
CA SER A 93 -27.96 -1.25 44.59
C SER A 93 -26.91 -2.06 45.36
N ASP A 94 -25.75 -1.49 45.70
CA ASP A 94 -24.66 -2.19 46.40
C ASP A 94 -24.73 -2.02 47.92
N ALA A 95 -25.77 -2.59 48.53
CA ALA A 95 -26.03 -2.49 49.97
C ALA A 95 -24.83 -2.95 50.83
N LYS A 96 -24.09 -3.96 50.39
CA LYS A 96 -22.95 -4.53 51.12
C LYS A 96 -21.77 -3.54 51.19
N CYS A 97 -21.39 -2.91 50.07
CA CYS A 97 -20.30 -1.94 50.09
C CYS A 97 -20.70 -0.63 50.78
N ILE A 98 -21.99 -0.26 50.74
CA ILE A 98 -22.53 0.87 51.53
C ILE A 98 -22.31 0.63 53.03
N GLU A 99 -22.63 -0.58 53.51
CA GLU A 99 -22.42 -0.96 54.91
C GLU A 99 -20.94 -0.91 55.31
N VAL A 100 -20.06 -1.53 54.50
CA VAL A 100 -18.59 -1.49 54.73
C VAL A 100 -18.07 -0.06 54.83
N PHE A 101 -18.53 0.86 53.96
CA PHE A 101 -18.09 2.24 54.01
C PHE A 101 -18.65 2.99 55.23
N LYS A 102 -19.89 2.73 55.63
CA LYS A 102 -20.47 3.32 56.85
C LYS A 102 -19.66 2.90 58.08
N GLU A 103 -19.31 1.63 58.22
CA GLU A 103 -18.48 1.14 59.31
C GLU A 103 -17.08 1.78 59.32
N PHE A 104 -16.50 1.96 58.14
CA PHE A 104 -15.24 2.68 57.98
C PHE A 104 -15.37 4.16 58.39
N ALA A 105 -16.44 4.82 58.00
CA ALA A 105 -16.69 6.23 58.29
C ALA A 105 -16.92 6.51 59.78
N LEU A 106 -17.39 5.53 60.56
CA LEU A 106 -17.44 5.63 62.02
C LEU A 106 -16.04 5.73 62.66
N LYS A 107 -15.00 5.25 61.97
CA LYS A 107 -13.61 5.18 62.46
C LYS A 107 -12.69 6.22 61.81
N SER A 108 -13.06 6.78 60.66
CA SER A 108 -12.29 7.79 59.93
C SER A 108 -13.09 9.09 59.81
N SER A 109 -12.63 10.14 60.49
CA SER A 109 -13.29 11.46 60.56
C SER A 109 -13.27 12.23 59.24
N SER A 110 -12.50 11.78 58.25
CA SER A 110 -12.32 12.45 56.95
C SER A 110 -12.78 11.55 55.80
N SER A 111 -14.03 11.08 55.87
CA SER A 111 -14.63 10.23 54.85
C SER A 111 -16.02 10.74 54.45
N LYS A 112 -16.37 10.58 53.17
CA LYS A 112 -17.65 11.02 52.60
C LYS A 112 -18.26 9.92 51.74
N LEU A 113 -19.46 9.50 52.11
CA LEU A 113 -20.27 8.58 51.32
C LEU A 113 -21.25 9.37 50.44
N ILE A 114 -21.29 9.05 49.15
CA ILE A 114 -22.29 9.55 48.22
C ILE A 114 -22.97 8.34 47.59
N ILE A 115 -24.27 8.21 47.79
CA ILE A 115 -25.07 7.15 47.16
C ILE A 115 -25.65 7.73 45.86
N THR A 116 -25.48 7.03 44.75
CA THR A 116 -25.95 7.49 43.43
C THR A 116 -26.85 6.45 42.76
N ASP A 117 -27.92 6.93 42.12
CA ASP A 117 -28.76 6.14 41.22
C ASP A 117 -28.34 6.26 39.75
N GLU A 118 -27.46 7.22 39.44
CA GLU A 118 -26.94 7.43 38.08
C GLU A 118 -25.95 6.30 37.73
N PRO A 119 -26.25 5.47 36.72
CA PRO A 119 -25.45 4.30 36.44
C PRO A 119 -24.16 4.63 35.68
N GLY A 120 -23.06 4.02 36.13
CA GLY A 120 -21.79 4.00 35.40
C GLY A 120 -20.65 4.78 36.06
N LYS A 121 -19.43 4.35 35.74
CA LYS A 121 -18.21 4.83 36.40
C LYS A 121 -17.86 6.30 36.07
N ARG A 122 -18.16 6.75 34.85
CA ARG A 122 -17.83 8.12 34.41
C ARG A 122 -18.64 9.20 35.17
N PRO A 123 -19.98 9.09 35.28
CA PRO A 123 -20.74 10.00 36.13
C PRO A 123 -20.32 9.95 37.60
N ALA A 124 -20.11 8.75 38.16
CA ALA A 124 -19.67 8.60 39.54
C ALA A 124 -18.32 9.28 39.82
N LEU A 125 -17.35 9.15 38.92
CA LEU A 125 -16.07 9.88 38.99
C LEU A 125 -16.29 11.40 38.87
N ALA A 126 -17.12 11.85 37.93
CA ALA A 126 -17.38 13.28 37.75
C ALA A 126 -18.02 13.92 38.99
N LEU A 127 -18.98 13.22 39.62
CA LEU A 127 -19.57 13.63 40.89
C LEU A 127 -18.51 13.70 41.99
N GLY A 128 -17.72 12.63 42.16
CA GLY A 128 -16.64 12.62 43.16
C GLY A 128 -15.59 13.70 42.98
N ILE A 129 -15.20 14.02 41.73
CA ILE A 129 -14.24 15.09 41.42
C ILE A 129 -14.81 16.47 41.77
N LYS A 130 -16.11 16.71 41.52
CA LYS A 130 -16.78 17.97 41.88
C LYS A 130 -16.79 18.15 43.40
N GLU A 131 -17.09 17.08 44.12
CA GLU A 131 -17.22 17.07 45.58
C GLU A 131 -15.89 17.10 46.33
N ALA A 132 -14.81 16.64 45.70
CA ALA A 132 -13.46 16.74 46.26
C ALA A 132 -13.09 18.19 46.57
N LYS A 133 -12.46 18.42 47.72
CA LYS A 133 -12.03 19.74 48.20
C LYS A 133 -10.54 19.99 48.02
N SER A 134 -9.77 18.93 47.83
CA SER A 134 -8.31 19.03 47.74
C SER A 134 -7.80 19.52 46.38
N GLU A 135 -6.58 20.06 46.38
CA GLU A 135 -5.87 20.49 45.16
C GLU A 135 -5.57 19.32 44.22
N ILE A 136 -5.21 18.17 44.79
CA ILE A 136 -5.01 16.92 44.06
C ILE A 136 -6.16 15.96 44.34
N VAL A 137 -6.65 15.32 43.28
CA VAL A 137 -7.60 14.22 43.36
C VAL A 137 -6.90 12.92 42.96
N ALA A 138 -6.90 11.94 43.85
CA ALA A 138 -6.50 10.58 43.55
C ALA A 138 -7.74 9.79 43.11
N LEU A 139 -7.82 9.44 41.83
CA LEU A 139 -8.85 8.54 41.31
C LEU A 139 -8.38 7.11 41.51
N VAL A 140 -9.15 6.32 42.27
CA VAL A 140 -8.75 4.98 42.73
C VAL A 140 -9.85 3.97 42.42
N ASP A 141 -9.48 2.79 41.96
CA ASP A 141 -10.43 1.67 41.83
C ASP A 141 -10.70 1.06 43.21
N SER A 142 -11.94 0.66 43.45
CA SER A 142 -12.43 0.07 44.71
C SER A 142 -11.68 -1.18 45.19
N ASP A 143 -10.93 -1.84 44.30
CA ASP A 143 -10.15 -3.06 44.57
C ASP A 143 -8.64 -2.81 44.70
N THR A 144 -8.20 -1.55 44.74
CA THR A 144 -6.76 -1.21 44.70
C THR A 144 -6.19 -0.94 46.09
N ILE A 145 -5.17 -1.71 46.47
CA ILE A 145 -4.46 -1.61 47.75
C ILE A 145 -3.20 -0.76 47.58
N TRP A 146 -3.01 0.25 48.42
CA TRP A 146 -1.81 1.10 48.39
C TRP A 146 -0.71 0.52 49.27
N ASN A 147 0.54 0.63 48.81
CA ASN A 147 1.67 0.50 49.71
C ASN A 147 1.80 1.75 50.60
N LEU A 148 2.57 1.67 51.69
CA LEU A 148 2.90 2.86 52.47
C LEU A 148 3.73 3.85 51.64
N GLY A 149 3.40 5.13 51.74
CA GLY A 149 4.12 6.23 51.07
C GLY A 149 3.70 6.52 49.63
N VAL A 150 2.65 5.86 49.10
CA VAL A 150 2.12 6.10 47.74
C VAL A 150 1.75 7.56 47.54
N LYS A 151 1.00 8.16 48.48
CA LYS A 151 0.62 9.59 48.45
C LYS A 151 1.86 10.47 48.31
N ARG A 152 2.82 10.32 49.23
CA ARG A 152 4.07 11.10 49.28
C ARG A 152 4.84 11.03 47.97
N HIS A 153 5.01 9.82 47.44
CA HIS A 153 5.74 9.61 46.19
C HIS A 153 5.01 10.19 44.98
N ALA A 154 3.70 9.97 44.89
CA ALA A 154 2.89 10.48 43.78
C ALA A 154 2.76 12.01 43.77
N LEU A 155 2.91 12.67 44.93
CA LEU A 155 2.90 14.13 45.01
C LEU A 155 4.19 14.78 44.47
N SER A 156 5.33 14.09 44.54
CA SER A 156 6.65 14.66 44.20
C SER A 156 6.72 15.33 42.81
N PRO A 157 6.13 14.77 41.74
CA PRO A 157 6.12 15.40 40.41
C PRO A 157 5.28 16.68 40.29
N PHE A 158 4.31 16.92 41.17
CA PHE A 158 3.49 18.13 41.16
C PHE A 158 4.25 19.38 41.62
N SER A 159 5.50 19.25 42.06
CA SER A 159 6.42 20.40 42.15
C SER A 159 6.56 21.15 40.82
N ASN A 160 6.31 20.48 39.68
CA ASN A 160 6.18 21.13 38.39
C ASN A 160 4.71 21.55 38.13
N PRO A 161 4.41 22.85 37.92
CA PRO A 161 3.05 23.32 37.67
C PRO A 161 2.44 22.79 36.36
N LYS A 162 3.27 22.41 35.38
CA LYS A 162 2.81 21.82 34.10
C LYS A 162 2.37 20.35 34.24
N VAL A 163 2.75 19.66 35.31
CA VAL A 163 2.31 18.29 35.57
C VAL A 163 0.88 18.32 36.08
N ALA A 164 -0.04 17.77 35.30
CA ALA A 164 -1.45 17.70 35.63
C ALA A 164 -1.90 16.31 36.09
N GLY A 165 -1.13 15.25 35.79
CA GLY A 165 -1.43 13.91 36.27
C GLY A 165 -0.21 13.03 36.48
N VAL A 166 -0.29 12.17 37.49
CA VAL A 166 0.76 11.23 37.92
C VAL A 166 0.20 9.82 38.03
N GLY A 167 0.77 8.87 37.29
CA GLY A 167 0.44 7.45 37.36
C GLY A 167 1.33 6.69 38.32
N THR A 168 0.77 5.65 38.94
CA THR A 168 1.46 4.74 39.87
C THR A 168 1.99 3.49 39.17
N ARG A 169 2.94 2.80 39.81
CA ARG A 169 3.36 1.45 39.45
C ARG A 169 2.36 0.46 40.02
N GLN A 170 1.94 -0.52 39.21
CA GLN A 170 0.91 -1.48 39.61
C GLN A 170 1.42 -2.90 39.50
N ASN A 171 1.00 -3.76 40.42
CA ASN A 171 1.25 -5.20 40.39
C ASN A 171 0.00 -5.97 40.83
N VAL A 172 -0.06 -7.25 40.48
CA VAL A 172 -1.05 -8.14 41.07
C VAL A 172 -0.58 -8.53 42.47
N ASP A 173 -1.47 -8.43 43.44
CA ASP A 173 -1.20 -8.91 44.79
C ASP A 173 -1.16 -10.44 44.79
N ASN A 174 -0.06 -11.00 45.28
CA ASN A 174 0.21 -12.43 45.39
C ASN A 174 -0.49 -13.34 44.33
N PRO A 175 -0.16 -13.25 43.04
CA PRO A 175 -0.83 -13.95 41.96
C PRO A 175 -0.69 -15.48 42.10
N LYS A 176 -1.82 -16.18 42.22
CA LYS A 176 -1.87 -17.64 42.38
C LYS A 176 -2.29 -18.35 41.10
N THR A 177 -3.35 -17.85 40.44
CA THR A 177 -3.88 -18.49 39.23
C THR A 177 -3.06 -18.13 37.98
N LEU A 178 -3.17 -18.95 36.94
CA LEU A 178 -2.55 -18.68 35.64
C LEU A 178 -2.96 -17.30 35.08
N ALA A 179 -4.23 -16.92 35.22
CA ALA A 179 -4.72 -15.63 34.74
C ALA A 179 -4.15 -14.45 35.54
N GLN A 180 -4.03 -14.57 36.87
CA GLN A 180 -3.39 -13.56 37.72
C GLN A 180 -1.91 -13.40 37.37
N LYS A 181 -1.19 -14.50 37.18
CA LYS A 181 0.23 -14.50 36.82
C LYS A 181 0.48 -13.89 35.44
N ILE A 182 -0.30 -14.26 34.43
CA ILE A 182 -0.25 -13.61 33.09
C ILE A 182 -0.54 -12.11 33.20
N PHE A 183 -1.49 -11.72 34.05
CA PHE A 183 -1.80 -10.32 34.26
C PHE A 183 -0.62 -9.57 34.92
N ASP A 184 0.02 -10.14 35.95
CA ASP A 184 1.18 -9.51 36.60
C ASP A 184 2.37 -9.34 35.61
N ILE A 185 2.62 -10.34 34.75
CA ILE A 185 3.63 -10.23 33.67
C ILE A 185 3.35 -9.03 32.76
N GLN A 186 2.10 -8.83 32.37
CA GLN A 186 1.72 -7.72 31.49
C GLN A 186 1.83 -6.35 32.18
N LEU A 187 1.54 -6.29 33.49
CA LEU A 187 1.78 -5.08 34.27
C LEU A 187 3.27 -4.75 34.34
N ASP A 188 4.13 -5.73 34.57
CA ASP A 188 5.58 -5.51 34.55
C ASP A 188 6.05 -4.97 33.21
N GLN A 189 5.65 -5.58 32.10
CA GLN A 189 6.03 -5.09 30.77
C GLN A 189 5.60 -3.63 30.55
N ARG A 190 4.40 -3.26 31.00
CA ARG A 190 3.95 -1.87 30.93
C ARG A 190 4.83 -0.93 31.76
N TYR A 191 5.18 -1.28 32.99
CA TYR A 191 5.89 -0.39 33.92
C TYR A 191 7.42 -0.44 33.83
N PHE A 192 7.99 -1.45 33.16
CA PHE A 192 9.43 -1.57 32.89
C PHE A 192 9.82 -1.21 31.45
N ASP A 193 8.87 -1.14 30.53
CA ASP A 193 9.14 -0.86 29.11
C ASP A 193 8.40 0.42 28.67
N GLU A 194 7.06 0.42 28.71
CA GLU A 194 6.23 1.48 28.12
C GLU A 194 6.27 2.80 28.90
N MET A 195 5.99 2.74 30.21
CA MET A 195 5.88 3.95 31.05
C MET A 195 7.23 4.67 31.22
N PRO A 196 8.37 3.99 31.47
CA PRO A 196 9.68 4.65 31.52
C PRO A 196 10.06 5.30 30.19
N PHE A 197 9.86 4.60 29.07
CA PHE A 197 10.13 5.14 27.73
C PHE A 197 9.36 6.43 27.47
N LEU A 198 8.04 6.41 27.64
CA LEU A 198 7.21 7.58 27.35
C LEU A 198 7.45 8.73 28.33
N SER A 199 7.76 8.43 29.59
CA SER A 199 8.04 9.49 30.58
C SER A 199 9.34 10.26 30.32
N VAL A 200 10.28 9.64 29.58
CA VAL A 200 11.53 10.28 29.16
C VAL A 200 11.37 10.99 27.81
N SER A 201 10.66 10.37 26.88
CA SER A 201 10.60 10.81 25.48
C SER A 201 9.37 11.65 25.11
N SER A 202 8.41 11.82 26.02
CA SER A 202 7.16 12.51 25.79
C SER A 202 6.63 13.18 27.07
N ASP A 203 5.90 14.28 26.91
CA ASP A 203 5.15 14.90 28.00
C ASP A 203 3.78 14.22 28.23
N VAL A 204 3.38 13.30 27.36
CA VAL A 204 2.09 12.60 27.40
C VAL A 204 2.30 11.08 27.46
N LEU A 205 1.44 10.41 28.23
CA LEU A 205 1.41 8.96 28.40
C LEU A 205 0.20 8.32 27.72
N THR A 206 0.26 7.01 27.50
CA THR A 206 -0.83 6.28 26.82
C THR A 206 -2.06 6.05 27.68
N CYS A 207 -1.90 6.00 29.00
CA CYS A 207 -2.98 5.91 29.97
C CYS A 207 -2.40 5.93 31.39
N LEU A 208 -2.86 6.87 32.22
CA LEU A 208 -2.74 6.77 33.67
C LEU A 208 -3.85 5.85 34.16
N SER A 209 -3.51 4.63 34.56
CA SER A 209 -4.54 3.59 34.80
C SER A 209 -5.38 3.88 36.04
N GLY A 210 -6.68 3.60 35.92
CA GLY A 210 -7.68 3.87 36.95
C GLY A 210 -7.51 3.16 38.29
N ARG A 211 -6.60 2.18 38.43
CA ARG A 211 -6.30 1.59 39.75
C ARG A 211 -5.90 2.67 40.73
N THR A 212 -5.00 3.54 40.32
CA THR A 212 -4.66 4.76 41.04
C THR A 212 -3.96 5.73 40.10
N ALA A 213 -4.50 6.94 39.98
CA ALA A 213 -3.83 8.05 39.34
C ALA A 213 -4.19 9.36 40.06
N PHE A 214 -3.21 10.25 40.20
CA PHE A 214 -3.35 11.54 40.87
C PHE A 214 -3.46 12.64 39.83
N TYR A 215 -4.32 13.61 40.05
CA TYR A 215 -4.55 14.70 39.11
C TYR A 215 -4.75 16.03 39.81
N ARG A 216 -4.36 17.13 39.17
CA ARG A 216 -4.77 18.47 39.63
C ARG A 216 -6.27 18.65 39.44
N ARG A 217 -6.99 18.91 40.52
CA ARG A 217 -8.45 19.11 40.50
C ARG A 217 -8.86 20.20 39.52
N LYS A 218 -8.16 21.35 39.55
CA LYS A 218 -8.43 22.48 38.66
C LYS A 218 -8.32 22.15 37.17
N VAL A 219 -7.51 21.14 36.80
CA VAL A 219 -7.38 20.67 35.42
C VAL A 219 -8.50 19.71 35.07
N LEU A 220 -9.01 18.92 36.02
CA LEU A 220 -10.09 17.96 35.80
C LEU A 220 -11.46 18.61 35.62
N LEU A 221 -11.78 19.64 36.42
CA LEU A 221 -13.13 20.24 36.46
C LEU A 221 -13.66 20.65 35.08
N PRO A 222 -12.88 21.33 34.21
CA PRO A 222 -13.35 21.71 32.87
C PRO A 222 -13.50 20.53 31.90
N LEU A 223 -13.00 19.33 32.24
CA LEU A 223 -12.98 18.15 31.36
C LEU A 223 -14.12 17.18 31.62
N LEU A 224 -14.89 17.41 32.69
CA LEU A 224 -15.88 16.44 33.16
C LEU A 224 -16.97 16.19 32.11
N ASP A 225 -17.40 17.23 31.39
CA ASP A 225 -18.41 17.07 30.33
C ASP A 225 -17.85 16.24 29.16
N ASP A 226 -16.66 16.58 28.66
CA ASP A 226 -15.94 15.82 27.62
C ASP A 226 -15.67 14.35 27.99
N LEU A 227 -15.54 14.08 29.30
CA LEU A 227 -15.35 12.75 29.85
C LEU A 227 -16.68 11.97 29.89
N VAL A 228 -17.74 12.57 30.41
CA VAL A 228 -19.04 11.90 30.62
C VAL A 228 -19.79 11.73 29.29
N ASN A 229 -19.70 12.71 28.39
CA ASN A 229 -20.47 12.77 27.15
C ASN A 229 -19.66 12.37 25.91
N GLU A 230 -18.51 11.70 26.09
CA GLU A 230 -17.71 11.19 24.97
C GLU A 230 -18.56 10.32 24.02
N THR A 231 -18.49 10.62 22.73
CA THR A 231 -19.01 9.78 21.66
C THR A 231 -17.89 9.26 20.75
N PHE A 232 -18.11 8.09 20.16
CA PHE A 232 -17.26 7.53 19.10
C PHE A 232 -18.18 6.97 18.00
N TRP A 233 -18.04 7.49 16.77
CA TRP A 233 -18.92 7.17 15.64
C TRP A 233 -20.41 7.21 15.99
N GLY A 234 -20.84 8.33 16.59
CA GLY A 234 -22.24 8.59 16.95
C GLY A 234 -22.76 7.83 18.17
N LYS A 235 -21.97 6.96 18.82
CA LYS A 235 -22.39 6.21 20.02
C LYS A 235 -21.69 6.72 21.27
N LYS A 236 -22.46 6.95 22.34
CA LYS A 236 -21.93 7.31 23.66
C LYS A 236 -20.98 6.23 24.16
N VAL A 237 -19.83 6.63 24.70
CA VAL A 237 -18.80 5.76 25.22
C VAL A 237 -18.96 5.58 26.72
N ILE A 238 -19.14 4.35 27.17
CA ILE A 238 -19.46 4.06 28.58
C ILE A 238 -18.28 3.51 29.40
N SER A 239 -17.11 3.30 28.80
CA SER A 239 -15.92 2.77 29.50
C SER A 239 -14.60 3.34 28.96
N GLY A 240 -13.52 3.24 29.74
CA GLY A 240 -12.18 3.73 29.34
C GLY A 240 -11.91 5.16 29.78
N GLU A 241 -12.53 5.55 30.88
CA GLU A 241 -12.45 6.84 31.57
C GLU A 241 -11.00 7.26 31.87
N ASP A 242 -10.18 6.32 32.31
CA ASP A 242 -8.78 6.54 32.67
C ASP A 242 -7.94 6.99 31.47
N LYS A 243 -8.06 6.27 30.35
CA LYS A 243 -7.40 6.63 29.10
C LYS A 243 -7.97 7.89 28.47
N ARG A 244 -9.31 8.06 28.48
CA ARG A 244 -9.95 9.27 27.94
C ARG A 244 -9.47 10.51 28.67
N LEU A 245 -9.42 10.46 29.99
CA LEU A 245 -8.95 11.56 30.81
C LEU A 245 -7.47 11.86 30.56
N THR A 246 -6.63 10.83 30.46
CA THR A 246 -5.23 10.97 30.06
C THR A 246 -5.10 11.76 28.75
N TYR A 247 -5.93 11.46 27.75
CA TYR A 247 -5.84 12.12 26.44
C TYR A 247 -6.44 13.52 26.44
N LEU A 248 -7.53 13.77 27.16
CA LEU A 248 -8.10 15.12 27.31
C LEU A 248 -7.12 16.10 27.96
N ILE A 249 -6.33 15.62 28.92
CA ILE A 249 -5.29 16.40 29.59
C ILE A 249 -4.10 16.64 28.64
N GLY A 250 -3.62 15.58 27.96
CA GLY A 250 -2.51 15.69 27.01
C GLY A 250 -2.83 16.60 25.81
N GLU A 251 -4.05 16.52 25.28
CA GLU A 251 -4.55 17.37 24.19
C GLU A 251 -4.54 18.86 24.56
N ARG A 252 -4.73 19.19 25.84
CA ARG A 252 -4.65 20.56 26.38
C ARG A 252 -3.23 21.00 26.71
N GLY A 253 -2.21 20.21 26.35
CA GLY A 253 -0.79 20.56 26.49
C GLY A 253 -0.22 20.38 27.89
N PHE A 254 -0.95 19.72 28.79
CA PHE A 254 -0.45 19.41 30.13
C PHE A 254 0.43 18.15 30.14
N LYS A 255 1.37 18.10 31.09
CA LYS A 255 2.28 16.98 31.25
C LYS A 255 1.67 15.88 32.13
N LEU A 256 1.82 14.64 31.70
CA LEU A 256 1.42 13.42 32.41
C LEU A 256 2.68 12.59 32.65
N VAL A 257 2.89 12.14 33.88
CA VAL A 257 4.13 11.45 34.27
C VAL A 257 3.86 10.16 35.02
N PHE A 258 4.83 9.24 34.96
CA PHE A 258 4.83 8.01 35.74
C PHE A 258 5.75 8.18 36.95
N GLN A 259 5.34 7.61 38.09
CA GLN A 259 6.13 7.59 39.32
C GLN A 259 6.29 6.14 39.81
N SER A 260 7.50 5.59 39.64
CA SER A 260 7.73 4.14 39.80
C SER A 260 7.81 3.64 41.24
N ASN A 261 8.12 4.54 42.19
CA ASN A 261 8.14 4.24 43.64
C ASN A 261 6.77 4.43 44.32
N ALA A 262 5.78 5.03 43.64
CA ALA A 262 4.39 5.01 44.08
C ALA A 262 3.76 3.69 43.62
N ARG A 263 3.81 2.64 44.46
CA ARG A 263 3.40 1.28 44.09
C ARG A 263 2.06 0.88 44.72
N VAL A 264 1.16 0.36 43.90
CA VAL A 264 -0.17 -0.13 44.31
C VAL A 264 -0.40 -1.56 43.80
N TYR A 265 -1.37 -2.24 44.40
CA TYR A 265 -1.68 -3.64 44.13
C TYR A 265 -3.17 -3.85 43.83
N THR A 266 -3.48 -4.84 43.01
CA THR A 266 -4.85 -5.27 42.69
C THR A 266 -4.95 -6.80 42.87
N PRO A 267 -6.08 -7.35 43.29
CA PRO A 267 -6.27 -8.81 43.38
C PRO A 267 -6.12 -9.52 42.02
N GLY A 268 -6.20 -8.78 40.92
CA GLY A 268 -6.07 -9.34 39.58
C GLY A 268 -7.32 -10.06 39.11
N VAL A 269 -7.19 -10.87 38.06
CA VAL A 269 -8.31 -11.62 37.48
C VAL A 269 -8.03 -13.10 37.62
N GLU A 270 -8.89 -13.82 38.33
CA GLU A 270 -8.66 -15.24 38.65
C GLU A 270 -8.88 -16.17 37.45
N GLY A 271 -9.89 -15.91 36.62
CA GLY A 271 -10.28 -16.76 35.49
C GLY A 271 -9.80 -16.25 34.12
N LEU A 272 -9.32 -17.16 33.26
CA LEU A 272 -8.86 -16.83 31.90
C LEU A 272 -9.96 -16.21 31.03
N ARG A 273 -11.20 -16.70 31.14
CA ARG A 273 -12.34 -16.14 30.39
C ARG A 273 -12.60 -14.68 30.76
N THR A 274 -12.54 -14.37 32.05
CA THR A 274 -12.70 -13.01 32.58
C THR A 274 -11.54 -12.13 32.14
N LEU A 275 -10.32 -12.67 32.13
CA LEU A 275 -9.14 -11.97 31.64
C LEU A 275 -9.27 -11.60 30.16
N ILE A 276 -9.69 -12.54 29.29
CA ILE A 276 -9.95 -12.32 27.86
C ILE A 276 -10.99 -11.22 27.65
N LYS A 277 -12.11 -11.29 28.38
CA LYS A 277 -13.16 -10.26 28.35
C LYS A 277 -12.63 -8.88 28.76
N GLN A 278 -11.82 -8.82 29.80
CA GLN A 278 -11.16 -7.59 30.25
C GLN A 278 -10.21 -7.04 29.18
N ARG A 279 -9.40 -7.90 28.55
CA ARG A 279 -8.47 -7.53 27.48
C ARG A 279 -9.18 -7.04 26.23
N LEU A 280 -10.31 -7.63 25.86
CA LEU A 280 -11.12 -7.19 24.74
C LEU A 280 -11.65 -5.78 24.97
N ARG A 281 -12.20 -5.51 26.17
CA ARG A 281 -12.65 -4.18 26.56
C ARG A 281 -11.53 -3.14 26.49
N TRP A 282 -10.36 -3.44 27.07
CA TRP A 282 -9.21 -2.52 27.03
C TRP A 282 -8.67 -2.29 25.62
N SER A 283 -8.71 -3.32 24.77
CA SER A 283 -8.27 -3.20 23.38
C SER A 283 -9.20 -2.30 22.57
N ARG A 284 -10.53 -2.44 22.73
CA ARG A 284 -11.51 -1.53 22.12
C ARG A 284 -11.33 -0.09 22.60
N ASN A 285 -11.16 0.12 23.90
CA ASN A 285 -10.89 1.44 24.46
C ASN A 285 -9.59 2.02 23.91
N SER A 286 -8.57 1.17 23.77
CA SER A 286 -7.28 1.61 23.26
C SER A 286 -7.36 2.05 21.81
N TRP A 287 -7.97 1.25 20.94
CA TRP A 287 -8.18 1.60 19.54
C TRP A 287 -8.94 2.90 19.36
N ARG A 288 -10.07 3.07 20.07
CA ARG A 288 -10.89 4.29 19.96
C ARG A 288 -10.12 5.55 20.35
N ALA A 289 -9.46 5.50 21.50
CA ALA A 289 -8.68 6.62 22.00
C ALA A 289 -7.47 6.92 21.10
N ASP A 290 -6.73 5.89 20.68
CA ASP A 290 -5.52 6.03 19.84
C ASP A 290 -5.84 6.59 18.47
N LEU A 291 -6.86 6.02 17.80
CA LEU A 291 -7.31 6.50 16.50
C LEU A 291 -7.76 7.96 16.61
N ARG A 292 -8.55 8.31 17.62
CA ARG A 292 -8.98 9.69 17.84
C ARG A 292 -7.78 10.63 18.04
N ALA A 293 -6.78 10.23 18.83
CA ALA A 293 -5.59 11.04 19.08
C ALA A 293 -4.73 11.23 17.83
N LEU A 294 -4.60 10.21 16.98
CA LEU A 294 -3.89 10.30 15.70
C LEU A 294 -4.66 11.17 14.69
N PHE A 295 -5.98 10.98 14.55
CA PHE A 295 -6.80 11.72 13.59
C PHE A 295 -7.01 13.20 13.95
N SER A 296 -7.04 13.53 15.25
CA SER A 296 -7.10 14.92 15.72
C SER A 296 -5.76 15.67 15.57
N GLY A 297 -4.68 14.97 15.21
CA GLY A 297 -3.38 15.57 14.94
C GLY A 297 -2.56 15.94 16.19
N TRP A 298 -3.18 16.09 17.38
CA TRP A 298 -2.47 16.55 18.57
C TRP A 298 -1.39 15.55 19.01
N ALA A 299 -1.56 14.25 18.77
CA ALA A 299 -0.55 13.25 19.09
C ALA A 299 0.79 13.51 18.38
N PHE A 300 0.77 14.08 17.17
CA PHE A 300 1.99 14.38 16.39
C PHE A 300 2.80 15.56 16.94
N LYS A 301 2.22 16.37 17.84
CA LYS A 301 2.97 17.35 18.65
C LYS A 301 3.93 16.66 19.63
N HIS A 302 3.75 15.35 19.84
CA HIS A 302 4.61 14.50 20.67
C HIS A 302 5.13 13.31 19.82
N PRO A 303 6.18 13.48 19.00
CA PRO A 303 6.58 12.49 18.00
C PRO A 303 6.84 11.09 18.54
N ALA A 304 7.49 10.95 19.71
CA ALA A 304 7.74 9.65 20.34
C ALA A 304 6.43 8.94 20.77
N PHE A 305 5.45 9.72 21.23
CA PHE A 305 4.13 9.22 21.58
C PHE A 305 3.36 8.79 20.31
N ALA A 306 3.32 9.63 19.26
CA ALA A 306 2.70 9.27 17.99
C ALA A 306 3.32 8.00 17.38
N PHE A 307 4.65 7.90 17.35
CA PHE A 307 5.37 6.70 16.92
C PHE A 307 4.95 5.47 17.73
N PHE A 308 4.86 5.60 19.07
CA PHE A 308 4.43 4.50 19.93
C PHE A 308 2.99 4.05 19.61
N LEU A 309 2.06 4.98 19.35
CA LEU A 309 0.69 4.65 18.98
C LEU A 309 0.64 3.89 17.64
N ILE A 310 1.41 4.33 16.65
CA ILE A 310 1.51 3.68 15.33
C ILE A 310 2.10 2.26 15.46
N ASP A 311 3.24 2.10 16.15
CA ASP A 311 3.83 0.77 16.42
C ASP A 311 2.84 -0.14 17.16
N ARG A 312 2.11 0.41 18.13
CA ARG A 312 1.09 -0.35 18.87
C ARG A 312 -0.08 -0.76 17.97
N ALA A 313 -0.45 0.03 16.95
CA ALA A 313 -1.49 -0.30 15.98
C ALA A 313 -1.04 -1.43 15.02
N VAL A 314 0.24 -1.46 14.64
CA VAL A 314 0.81 -2.46 13.72
C VAL A 314 1.16 -3.79 14.43
N GLN A 315 1.49 -3.74 15.72
CA GLN A 315 1.83 -4.89 16.56
C GLN A 315 0.94 -6.16 16.41
N PRO A 316 -0.41 -6.07 16.46
CA PRO A 316 -1.25 -7.27 16.42
C PRO A 316 -1.17 -8.04 15.10
N PHE A 317 -0.83 -7.39 13.99
CA PHE A 317 -0.64 -8.06 12.70
C PHE A 317 0.73 -8.75 12.63
N THR A 318 1.79 -8.02 13.02
CA THR A 318 3.17 -8.54 12.98
C THR A 318 3.41 -9.71 13.93
N VAL A 319 2.76 -9.75 15.10
CA VAL A 319 2.91 -10.86 16.06
C VAL A 319 2.32 -12.18 15.54
N LEU A 320 1.36 -12.11 14.61
CA LEU A 320 0.68 -13.28 14.05
C LEU A 320 1.39 -13.86 12.82
N LEU A 321 2.32 -13.13 12.21
CA LEU A 321 3.13 -13.68 11.12
C LEU A 321 3.91 -14.91 11.61
N SER A 322 4.53 -14.85 12.78
CA SER A 322 5.36 -15.95 13.27
C SER A 322 4.62 -17.30 13.45
N PRO A 323 3.42 -17.37 14.07
CA PRO A 323 2.65 -18.62 14.09
C PRO A 323 2.15 -19.05 12.70
N ILE A 324 1.85 -18.12 11.79
CA ILE A 324 1.52 -18.46 10.39
C ILE A 324 2.71 -19.14 9.70
N TYR A 325 3.91 -18.56 9.82
CA TYR A 325 5.15 -19.15 9.33
C TYR A 325 5.38 -20.56 9.90
N PHE A 326 5.19 -20.73 11.22
CA PHE A 326 5.29 -22.01 11.89
C PHE A 326 4.29 -23.03 11.33
N THR A 327 3.02 -22.66 11.15
CA THR A 327 1.99 -23.54 10.58
C THR A 327 2.31 -23.94 9.13
N ILE A 328 2.76 -22.99 8.30
CA ILE A 328 3.17 -23.28 6.91
C ILE A 328 4.35 -24.26 6.89
N LEU A 329 5.31 -24.15 7.80
CA LEU A 329 6.43 -25.08 7.91
C LEU A 329 5.98 -26.48 8.31
N LEU A 330 5.05 -26.60 9.27
CA LEU A 330 4.46 -27.89 9.64
C LEU A 330 3.70 -28.54 8.49
N ILE A 331 2.88 -27.77 7.76
CA ILE A 331 2.11 -28.27 6.60
C ILE A 331 3.05 -28.77 5.51
N SER A 332 4.15 -28.05 5.24
CA SER A 332 5.17 -28.49 4.28
C SER A 332 6.17 -29.49 4.84
N ARG A 333 5.94 -30.05 6.05
CA ARG A 333 6.80 -31.04 6.71
C ARG A 333 8.26 -30.61 6.94
N SER A 334 8.51 -29.30 7.06
CA SER A 334 9.83 -28.73 7.35
C SER A 334 10.03 -28.58 8.87
N PHE A 335 10.27 -29.69 9.57
CA PHE A 335 10.29 -29.74 11.04
C PHE A 335 11.47 -28.99 11.66
N GLU A 336 12.64 -28.99 11.01
CA GLU A 336 13.83 -28.27 11.47
C GLU A 336 13.56 -26.76 11.50
N GLY A 337 12.94 -26.26 10.43
CA GLY A 337 12.51 -24.88 10.35
C GLY A 337 11.45 -24.51 11.39
N ALA A 338 10.47 -25.40 11.61
CA ALA A 338 9.47 -25.20 12.66
C ALA A 338 10.14 -25.13 14.05
N LEU A 339 11.14 -25.98 14.29
CA LEU A 339 11.92 -26.01 15.53
C LEU A 339 12.70 -24.70 15.76
N VAL A 340 13.30 -24.12 14.72
CA VAL A 340 13.98 -22.80 14.82
C VAL A 340 13.02 -21.71 15.29
N ILE A 341 11.82 -21.63 14.72
CA ILE A 341 10.80 -20.67 15.17
C ILE A 341 10.39 -20.94 16.62
N LEU A 342 10.20 -22.21 16.97
CA LEU A 342 9.79 -22.61 18.31
C LEU A 342 10.85 -22.19 19.34
N VAL A 343 12.12 -22.50 19.12
CA VAL A 343 13.25 -22.08 19.98
C VAL A 343 13.29 -20.55 20.09
N TRP A 344 13.12 -19.84 18.97
CA TRP A 344 13.07 -18.37 18.97
C TRP A 344 11.90 -17.82 19.79
N TRP A 345 10.72 -18.46 19.79
CA TRP A 345 9.61 -18.05 20.65
C TRP A 345 9.97 -18.14 22.13
N TYR A 346 10.57 -19.25 22.57
CA TYR A 346 10.99 -19.41 23.96
C TYR A 346 12.07 -18.40 24.33
N PHE A 347 13.13 -18.29 23.53
CA PHE A 347 14.23 -17.36 23.78
C PHE A 347 13.74 -15.90 23.83
N SER A 348 12.96 -15.47 22.83
CA SER A 348 12.47 -14.09 22.75
C SER A 348 11.50 -13.73 23.87
N ARG A 349 10.64 -14.66 24.30
CA ARG A 349 9.71 -14.42 25.40
C ARG A 349 10.39 -14.46 26.74
N LEU A 350 11.37 -15.34 26.94
CA LEU A 350 12.19 -15.39 28.16
C LEU A 350 12.84 -14.02 28.44
N ILE A 351 13.46 -13.41 27.43
CA ILE A 351 14.04 -12.06 27.56
C ILE A 351 12.97 -11.02 27.95
N LYS A 352 11.81 -11.03 27.27
CA LYS A 352 10.75 -10.03 27.49
C LYS A 352 10.01 -10.17 28.82
N ILE A 353 10.02 -11.35 29.44
CA ILE A 353 9.44 -11.56 30.77
C ILE A 353 10.49 -11.54 31.88
N SER A 354 11.78 -11.33 31.57
CA SER A 354 12.85 -11.32 32.56
C SER A 354 12.59 -10.39 33.76
N PRO A 355 12.00 -9.18 33.64
CA PRO A 355 11.72 -8.35 34.83
C PRO A 355 10.74 -9.01 35.80
N HIS A 356 9.83 -9.84 35.29
CA HIS A 356 8.91 -10.62 36.11
C HIS A 356 9.62 -11.81 36.76
N LEU A 357 10.41 -12.55 35.97
CA LEU A 357 11.12 -13.74 36.46
C LEU A 357 12.15 -13.38 37.54
N LEU A 358 12.77 -12.21 37.49
CA LEU A 358 13.64 -11.72 38.57
C LEU A 358 12.90 -11.59 39.90
N ARG A 359 11.58 -11.33 39.88
CA ARG A 359 10.76 -11.27 41.09
C ARG A 359 10.14 -12.63 41.45
N ARG A 360 9.85 -13.45 40.45
CA ARG A 360 9.17 -14.75 40.58
C ARG A 360 9.83 -15.81 39.67
N PRO A 361 11.00 -16.37 40.03
CA PRO A 361 11.72 -17.29 39.14
C PRO A 361 10.94 -18.57 38.80
N ARG A 362 10.11 -19.04 39.73
CA ARG A 362 9.25 -20.23 39.54
C ARG A 362 8.21 -20.06 38.42
N ASP A 363 7.89 -18.82 38.04
CA ASP A 363 6.92 -18.54 36.98
C ASP A 363 7.48 -18.79 35.56
N ILE A 364 8.72 -19.27 35.42
CA ILE A 364 9.27 -19.73 34.14
C ILE A 364 8.42 -20.84 33.49
N LEU A 365 7.73 -21.66 34.29
CA LEU A 365 6.83 -22.71 33.82
C LEU A 365 5.60 -22.16 33.07
N ILE A 366 5.31 -20.86 33.20
CA ILE A 366 4.19 -20.19 32.53
C ILE A 366 4.55 -19.82 31.09
N LEU A 367 5.83 -19.79 30.75
CA LEU A 367 6.34 -19.32 29.46
C LEU A 367 5.61 -19.92 28.23
N PRO A 368 5.33 -21.23 28.15
CA PRO A 368 4.55 -21.81 27.04
C PRO A 368 3.14 -21.21 26.93
N PHE A 369 2.42 -21.14 28.04
CA PHE A 369 1.07 -20.57 28.11
C PHE A 369 1.06 -19.09 27.76
N TYR A 370 2.08 -18.36 28.20
CA TYR A 370 2.24 -16.94 27.90
C TYR A 370 2.54 -16.69 26.41
N ILE A 371 3.31 -17.56 25.74
CA ILE A 371 3.52 -17.50 24.28
C ILE A 371 2.17 -17.62 23.56
N ILE A 372 1.38 -18.66 23.87
CA ILE A 372 0.06 -18.90 23.27
C ILE A 372 -0.87 -17.71 23.55
N PHE A 373 -0.88 -17.22 24.78
CA PHE A 373 -1.69 -16.07 25.17
C PHE A 373 -1.33 -14.81 24.38
N ASN A 374 -0.05 -14.57 24.05
CA ASN A 374 0.35 -13.43 23.23
C ASN A 374 -0.19 -13.50 21.80
N PHE A 375 -0.23 -14.69 21.18
CA PHE A 375 -0.81 -14.88 19.86
C PHE A 375 -2.34 -14.72 19.90
N ALA A 376 -3.00 -15.35 20.89
CA ALA A 376 -4.43 -15.17 21.13
C ALA A 376 -4.78 -13.69 21.39
N PHE A 377 -3.91 -12.96 22.08
CA PHE A 377 -4.09 -11.53 22.32
C PHE A 377 -3.92 -10.70 21.04
N GLY A 378 -3.00 -11.06 20.14
CA GLY A 378 -2.90 -10.47 18.80
C GLY A 378 -4.22 -10.60 18.02
N LEU A 379 -4.79 -11.80 17.99
CA LEU A 379 -6.10 -12.08 17.38
C LEU A 379 -7.22 -11.24 18.01
N LEU A 380 -7.26 -11.23 19.34
CA LEU A 380 -8.24 -10.47 20.09
C LEU A 380 -8.16 -8.97 19.81
N ARG A 381 -6.95 -8.42 19.59
CA ARG A 381 -6.77 -7.01 19.22
C ARG A 381 -7.26 -6.70 17.80
N ILE A 382 -7.12 -7.62 16.85
CA ILE A 382 -7.72 -7.48 15.51
C ILE A 382 -9.26 -7.56 15.61
N TYR A 383 -9.79 -8.53 16.35
CA TYR A 383 -11.23 -8.61 16.59
C TYR A 383 -11.78 -7.35 17.29
N ALA A 384 -11.02 -6.77 18.24
CA ALA A 384 -11.37 -5.53 18.89
C ALA A 384 -11.49 -4.35 17.90
N LEU A 385 -10.63 -4.31 16.86
CA LEU A 385 -10.66 -3.29 15.81
C LEU A 385 -11.97 -3.32 15.00
N PHE A 386 -12.53 -4.50 14.77
CA PHE A 386 -13.82 -4.65 14.07
C PHE A 386 -15.04 -4.59 15.01
N THR A 387 -14.82 -4.39 16.31
CA THR A 387 -15.89 -4.31 17.31
C THR A 387 -15.79 -3.08 18.21
N LEU A 388 -15.21 -1.98 17.71
CA LEU A 388 -15.01 -0.74 18.47
C LEU A 388 -16.31 -0.17 19.06
N ASN A 389 -17.39 -0.24 18.27
CA ASN A 389 -18.71 0.23 18.66
C ASN A 389 -19.53 -0.81 19.45
N THR A 390 -18.97 -2.01 19.67
CA THR A 390 -19.60 -3.03 20.51
C THR A 390 -19.26 -2.76 21.96
N GLN A 391 -20.22 -2.16 22.64
CA GLN A 391 -20.18 -1.92 24.07
C GLN A 391 -21.08 -2.98 24.72
N GLY A 392 -20.46 -4.03 25.26
CA GLY A 392 -21.13 -5.09 26.00
C GLY A 392 -20.61 -5.12 27.43
N TRP A 393 -21.53 -5.17 28.39
CA TRP A 393 -21.22 -5.10 29.82
C TRP A 393 -20.91 -6.47 30.39
N ILE A 394 -19.86 -6.54 31.21
CA ILE A 394 -19.57 -7.73 32.01
C ILE A 394 -19.42 -7.42 33.49
N THR A 395 -19.39 -6.15 33.94
CA THR A 395 -19.18 -5.91 35.38
C THR A 395 -19.96 -4.83 36.09
N ARG A 396 -20.62 -3.82 35.48
CA ARG A 396 -21.09 -2.67 36.30
C ARG A 396 -22.44 -2.00 35.98
N TRP A 397 -23.38 -2.68 35.32
CA TRP A 397 -24.75 -2.17 35.09
C TRP A 397 -25.78 -3.26 35.40
N ASP A 398 -26.94 -2.89 35.96
CA ASP A 398 -28.09 -3.79 36.06
C ASP A 398 -28.52 -4.24 34.65
N ILE A 399 -28.44 -5.56 34.42
CA ILE A 399 -28.75 -6.22 33.15
C ILE A 399 -30.17 -5.89 32.68
N LYS A 400 -31.09 -5.61 33.62
CA LYS A 400 -32.50 -5.26 33.33
C LYS A 400 -32.67 -3.89 32.66
N ARG A 401 -31.69 -2.99 32.77
CA ARG A 401 -31.75 -1.61 32.24
C ARG A 401 -31.09 -1.47 30.86
N LEU A 402 -30.71 -2.57 30.21
CA LEU A 402 -30.04 -2.58 28.90
C LEU A 402 -30.93 -3.18 27.80
N PRO A 403 -30.90 -2.62 26.57
CA PRO A 403 -31.59 -3.23 25.43
C PRO A 403 -31.03 -4.63 25.14
N LYS A 404 -31.94 -5.61 24.98
CA LYS A 404 -31.62 -7.04 24.78
C LYS A 404 -30.63 -7.23 23.62
N PHE A 405 -29.62 -8.07 23.85
CA PHE A 405 -28.58 -8.40 22.86
C PHE A 405 -29.18 -9.15 21.67
N ALA A 406 -29.04 -8.61 20.45
CA ALA A 406 -29.34 -9.34 19.22
C ALA A 406 -28.15 -10.26 18.86
N PHE A 407 -28.44 -11.56 18.72
CA PHE A 407 -27.46 -12.65 18.54
C PHE A 407 -26.59 -12.51 17.27
N PHE A 408 -27.00 -11.69 16.30
CA PHE A 408 -26.33 -11.55 14.99
C PHE A 408 -25.19 -10.52 14.90
N LYS A 409 -24.85 -9.78 15.99
CA LYS A 409 -23.82 -8.71 15.93
C LYS A 409 -22.34 -9.15 15.80
N PRO A 410 -21.85 -10.33 16.22
CA PRO A 410 -20.41 -10.63 16.16
C PRO A 410 -19.95 -11.26 14.83
N ALA A 411 -20.87 -11.79 14.01
CA ALA A 411 -20.51 -12.55 12.81
C ALA A 411 -19.68 -11.74 11.78
N PRO A 412 -20.02 -10.48 11.43
CA PRO A 412 -19.22 -9.70 10.49
C PRO A 412 -17.80 -9.42 11.00
N ALA A 413 -17.64 -9.19 12.30
CA ALA A 413 -16.33 -8.95 12.90
C ALA A 413 -15.47 -10.21 12.98
N LEU A 414 -16.09 -11.37 13.24
CA LEU A 414 -15.42 -12.67 13.16
C LEU A 414 -14.98 -12.95 11.73
N VAL A 415 -15.86 -12.74 10.74
CA VAL A 415 -15.54 -12.87 9.31
C VAL A 415 -14.38 -11.94 8.93
N ALA A 416 -14.43 -10.66 9.30
CA ALA A 416 -13.35 -9.71 9.00
C ALA A 416 -12.01 -10.10 9.65
N THR A 417 -12.05 -10.60 10.89
CA THR A 417 -10.86 -11.12 11.59
C THR A 417 -10.31 -12.34 10.87
N THR A 418 -11.16 -13.30 10.51
CA THR A 418 -10.77 -14.51 9.76
C THR A 418 -10.24 -14.17 8.38
N MET A 419 -10.88 -13.26 7.64
CA MET A 419 -10.40 -12.80 6.33
C MET A 419 -9.04 -12.13 6.42
N THR A 420 -8.78 -11.36 7.48
CA THR A 420 -7.45 -10.77 7.73
C THR A 420 -6.40 -11.86 7.91
N LEU A 421 -6.71 -12.92 8.66
CA LEU A 421 -5.80 -14.06 8.84
C LEU A 421 -5.60 -14.85 7.57
N LEU A 422 -6.67 -15.15 6.84
CA LEU A 422 -6.61 -15.86 5.56
C LEU A 422 -5.78 -15.08 4.55
N LEU A 423 -5.90 -13.75 4.51
CA LEU A 423 -5.07 -12.89 3.66
C LEU A 423 -3.59 -12.96 4.04
N LEU A 424 -3.26 -12.86 5.34
CA LEU A 424 -1.88 -13.00 5.80
C LEU A 424 -1.31 -14.39 5.50
N PHE A 425 -2.12 -15.43 5.71
CA PHE A 425 -1.74 -16.82 5.44
C PHE A 425 -1.56 -17.07 3.95
N SER A 426 -2.51 -16.66 3.10
CA SER A 426 -2.46 -16.88 1.65
C SER A 426 -1.29 -16.13 1.03
N THR A 427 -1.02 -14.89 1.45
CA THR A 427 0.13 -14.11 0.98
C THR A 427 1.44 -14.83 1.27
N LEU A 428 1.60 -15.37 2.49
CA LEU A 428 2.80 -16.10 2.89
C LEU A 428 2.90 -17.50 2.27
N ALA A 429 1.77 -18.18 2.06
CA ALA A 429 1.73 -19.47 1.40
C ALA A 429 2.11 -19.34 -0.08
N VAL A 430 1.59 -18.33 -0.78
CA VAL A 430 1.98 -18.00 -2.17
C VAL A 430 3.46 -17.62 -2.23
N TYR A 431 3.97 -16.83 -1.28
CA TYR A 431 5.40 -16.52 -1.19
C TYR A 431 6.27 -17.78 -1.03
N LYS A 432 5.88 -18.72 -0.16
CA LYS A 432 6.60 -20.00 -0.03
C LYS A 432 6.53 -20.85 -1.30
N GLN A 433 5.36 -20.92 -1.92
CA GLN A 433 5.17 -21.67 -3.16
C GLN A 433 6.00 -21.07 -4.30
N SER A 434 6.09 -19.74 -4.41
CA SER A 434 6.95 -19.10 -5.40
C SER A 434 8.44 -19.39 -5.18
N LEU A 435 8.88 -19.50 -3.92
CA LEU A 435 10.25 -19.91 -3.59
C LEU A 435 10.51 -21.37 -4.00
N PHE A 436 9.58 -22.29 -3.70
CA PHE A 436 9.69 -23.70 -4.09
C PHE A 436 9.71 -23.89 -5.61
N VAL A 437 8.84 -23.18 -6.34
CA VAL A 437 8.82 -23.20 -7.81
C VAL A 437 10.13 -22.63 -8.38
N SER A 438 10.66 -21.55 -7.78
CA SER A 438 11.96 -20.99 -8.19
C SER A 438 13.13 -21.94 -7.89
N GLY A 439 13.05 -22.72 -6.81
CA GLY A 439 14.04 -23.73 -6.44
C GLY A 439 14.01 -24.99 -7.33
N LEU A 440 12.82 -25.43 -7.76
CA LEU A 440 12.67 -26.51 -8.75
C LEU A 440 13.24 -26.12 -10.12
N ILE A 441 12.97 -24.89 -10.56
CA ILE A 441 13.50 -24.36 -11.83
C ILE A 441 15.04 -24.21 -11.77
N GLY A 442 15.61 -24.00 -10.59
CA GLY A 442 17.07 -23.93 -10.38
C GLY A 442 17.80 -25.28 -10.35
N LEU A 443 17.10 -26.42 -10.31
CA LEU A 443 17.70 -27.77 -10.30
C LEU A 443 17.62 -28.49 -11.65
N GLU A 444 16.88 -27.96 -12.64
CA GLU A 444 16.76 -28.53 -13.99
C GLU A 444 17.69 -27.88 -15.04
N GLU A 445 18.42 -26.81 -14.71
CA GLU A 445 19.39 -26.20 -15.61
C GLU A 445 20.83 -26.61 -15.27
N LEU A 446 21.23 -27.83 -15.63
CA LEU A 446 22.64 -28.20 -15.93
C LEU A 446 22.69 -29.55 -16.68
N SER A 447 22.08 -29.61 -17.85
CA SER A 447 22.51 -30.51 -18.92
C SER A 447 22.28 -29.81 -20.25
N GLU A 448 23.35 -29.61 -21.01
CA GLU A 448 23.30 -29.07 -22.38
C GLU A 448 22.33 -29.89 -23.24
N PRO A 449 21.46 -29.25 -24.06
CA PRO A 449 20.53 -29.98 -24.88
C PRO A 449 21.22 -30.48 -26.15
N ASP A 450 21.31 -31.80 -26.27
CA ASP A 450 21.46 -32.47 -27.56
C ASP A 450 20.25 -32.14 -28.45
N ILE A 451 20.55 -31.70 -29.65
CA ILE A 451 19.60 -31.37 -30.71
C ILE A 451 18.91 -32.67 -31.15
N ASN A 452 17.62 -32.81 -30.87
CA ASN A 452 16.70 -33.61 -31.68
C ASN A 452 15.24 -33.17 -31.49
N LEU A 453 14.68 -32.59 -32.55
CA LEU A 453 13.24 -32.32 -32.69
C LEU A 453 12.49 -33.62 -32.99
N PRO A 454 11.33 -33.87 -32.35
CA PRO A 454 10.27 -34.56 -33.06
C PRO A 454 8.86 -34.00 -32.86
N ALA A 455 8.21 -33.87 -34.03
CA ALA A 455 6.82 -34.20 -34.36
C ALA A 455 5.65 -33.58 -33.58
N VAL A 456 5.09 -32.56 -34.24
CA VAL A 456 3.67 -32.19 -34.39
C VAL A 456 2.66 -33.29 -33.99
N GLY A 457 1.74 -32.93 -33.08
CA GLY A 457 0.45 -33.59 -32.89
C GLY A 457 -0.66 -32.55 -32.76
N PHE A 458 -1.38 -32.30 -33.87
CA PHE A 458 -2.60 -31.48 -33.91
C PHE A 458 -3.78 -32.26 -33.34
N GLY A 459 -4.47 -31.67 -32.35
CA GLY A 459 -5.79 -32.09 -31.89
C GLY A 459 -6.69 -30.86 -31.79
N GLY A 460 -7.63 -30.74 -32.72
CA GLY A 460 -8.34 -29.50 -33.04
C GLY A 460 -9.46 -29.11 -32.08
N THR A 461 -9.68 -27.80 -31.98
CA THR A 461 -11.02 -27.16 -32.01
C THR A 461 -10.84 -25.80 -32.68
N GLU A 462 -11.78 -25.41 -33.56
CA GLU A 462 -11.69 -24.29 -34.51
C GLU A 462 -11.20 -22.98 -33.88
N ALA A 463 -9.96 -22.61 -34.22
CA ALA A 463 -9.30 -21.41 -33.75
C ALA A 463 -9.82 -20.19 -34.51
N SER A 464 -10.40 -19.23 -33.79
CA SER A 464 -10.50 -17.84 -34.26
C SER A 464 -9.11 -17.35 -34.65
N SER A 465 -8.95 -16.77 -35.84
CA SER A 465 -7.67 -16.25 -36.31
C SER A 465 -7.03 -15.32 -35.26
N PRO A 466 -5.73 -15.50 -34.93
CA PRO A 466 -5.04 -14.61 -33.99
C PRO A 466 -5.05 -13.17 -34.53
N PRO A 467 -5.06 -12.14 -33.67
CA PRO A 467 -4.89 -10.78 -34.13
C PRO A 467 -3.47 -10.54 -34.65
N MET A 468 -3.38 -9.55 -35.52
CA MET A 468 -2.27 -9.38 -36.46
C MET A 468 -1.60 -8.04 -36.18
N ALA A 469 -0.29 -8.04 -35.95
CA ALA A 469 0.52 -6.84 -36.07
C ALA A 469 0.83 -6.57 -37.54
N VAL A 470 1.07 -5.32 -37.94
CA VAL A 470 1.61 -4.99 -39.26
C VAL A 470 3.09 -4.67 -39.11
N TYR A 471 3.94 -5.51 -39.70
CA TYR A 471 5.39 -5.42 -39.68
C TYR A 471 5.93 -4.99 -41.04
N THR A 472 6.72 -3.93 -41.06
CA THR A 472 7.44 -3.52 -42.27
C THR A 472 8.76 -4.27 -42.36
N VAL A 473 8.94 -5.04 -43.42
CA VAL A 473 10.15 -5.86 -43.68
C VAL A 473 11.37 -4.95 -43.80
N LEU A 474 12.43 -5.24 -43.04
CA LEU A 474 13.69 -4.48 -43.10
C LEU A 474 14.58 -4.98 -44.26
N PRO A 475 15.62 -4.22 -44.65
CA PRO A 475 16.62 -4.69 -45.61
C PRO A 475 17.22 -6.03 -45.16
N ASP A 476 17.38 -6.96 -46.10
CA ASP A 476 17.98 -8.30 -45.91
C ASP A 476 17.24 -9.27 -44.97
N GLU A 477 16.02 -8.96 -44.54
CA GLU A 477 15.20 -9.89 -43.75
C GLU A 477 14.56 -10.99 -44.61
N SER A 478 14.60 -12.22 -44.08
CA SER A 478 13.82 -13.35 -44.58
C SER A 478 12.58 -13.60 -43.73
N LEU A 479 11.57 -14.29 -44.28
CA LEU A 479 10.40 -14.70 -43.49
C LEU A 479 10.79 -15.52 -42.26
N SER A 480 11.82 -16.37 -42.36
CA SER A 480 12.36 -17.13 -41.22
C SER A 480 12.97 -16.23 -40.14
N SER A 481 13.68 -15.17 -40.53
CA SER A 481 14.24 -14.20 -39.57
C SER A 481 13.15 -13.42 -38.84
N ILE A 482 12.07 -13.04 -39.54
CA ILE A 482 10.91 -12.36 -38.98
C ILE A 482 10.13 -13.31 -38.05
N ALA A 483 9.92 -14.56 -38.48
CA ALA A 483 9.30 -15.62 -37.70
C ALA A 483 10.04 -15.87 -36.38
N GLY A 484 11.37 -15.99 -36.44
CA GLY A 484 12.23 -16.10 -35.26
C GLY A 484 12.14 -14.87 -34.34
N ARG A 485 12.13 -13.65 -34.91
CA ARG A 485 12.01 -12.40 -34.16
C ARG A 485 10.71 -12.32 -33.34
N PHE A 486 9.60 -12.77 -33.91
CA PHE A 486 8.30 -12.78 -33.24
C PHE A 486 8.01 -14.08 -32.48
N ASN A 487 8.95 -15.03 -32.47
CA ASN A 487 8.80 -16.36 -31.89
C ASN A 487 7.52 -17.07 -32.36
N ILE A 488 7.24 -17.00 -33.66
CA ILE A 488 6.07 -17.62 -34.29
C ILE A 488 6.49 -18.50 -35.48
N PRO A 489 5.76 -19.59 -35.79
CA PRO A 489 6.02 -20.36 -37.00
C PRO A 489 5.88 -19.49 -38.25
N GLU A 490 6.85 -19.62 -39.16
CA GLU A 490 6.89 -18.89 -40.43
C GLU A 490 5.61 -19.07 -41.25
N GLU A 491 5.04 -20.28 -41.22
CA GLU A 491 3.77 -20.61 -41.88
C GLU A 491 2.60 -19.71 -41.44
N ASN A 492 2.63 -19.18 -40.22
CA ASN A 492 1.57 -18.33 -39.71
C ASN A 492 1.66 -16.93 -40.32
N ILE A 493 2.89 -16.41 -40.54
CA ILE A 493 3.12 -15.16 -41.29
C ILE A 493 2.73 -15.33 -42.76
N ILE A 494 2.97 -16.52 -43.34
CA ILE A 494 2.56 -16.80 -44.74
C ILE A 494 1.03 -16.83 -44.86
N LYS A 495 0.34 -17.58 -43.98
CA LYS A 495 -1.13 -17.67 -43.96
C LYS A 495 -1.79 -16.30 -43.74
N ALA A 496 -1.20 -15.48 -42.88
CA ALA A 496 -1.60 -14.11 -42.58
C ALA A 496 -1.59 -13.15 -43.78
N ASN A 497 -0.69 -13.40 -44.73
CA ASN A 497 -0.39 -12.52 -45.86
C ASN A 497 -0.66 -13.18 -47.20
N ILE A 498 -1.50 -14.22 -47.22
CA ILE A 498 -1.71 -15.04 -48.41
C ILE A 498 -2.24 -14.24 -49.61
N ALA A 499 -2.93 -13.13 -49.36
CA ALA A 499 -3.42 -12.21 -50.39
C ALA A 499 -2.37 -11.19 -50.86
N SER A 500 -1.31 -10.93 -50.07
CA SER A 500 -0.28 -9.91 -50.33
C SER A 500 1.11 -10.49 -50.65
N LEU A 501 1.28 -11.82 -50.59
CA LEU A 501 2.50 -12.55 -50.95
C LEU A 501 2.24 -13.49 -52.14
N PRO A 502 2.38 -13.02 -53.39
CA PRO A 502 2.11 -13.83 -54.57
C PRO A 502 3.15 -14.95 -54.80
N ASN A 503 4.33 -14.87 -54.16
CA ASN A 503 5.35 -15.91 -54.19
C ASN A 503 5.87 -16.17 -52.77
N LYS A 504 5.77 -17.42 -52.29
CA LYS A 504 5.91 -17.80 -50.87
C LYS A 504 7.32 -17.60 -50.28
N SER A 505 8.31 -17.28 -51.11
CA SER A 505 9.73 -17.17 -50.74
C SER A 505 10.33 -15.77 -50.90
N LEU A 506 9.56 -14.76 -51.33
CA LEU A 506 10.09 -13.42 -51.62
C LEU A 506 9.31 -12.33 -50.87
N ILE A 507 9.94 -11.75 -49.86
CA ILE A 507 9.52 -10.52 -49.18
C ILE A 507 10.47 -9.39 -49.58
N ARG A 508 9.94 -8.18 -49.80
CA ARG A 508 10.73 -7.01 -50.18
C ARG A 508 10.92 -6.09 -48.98
N SER A 509 12.11 -5.49 -48.84
CA SER A 509 12.31 -4.39 -47.89
C SER A 509 11.25 -3.30 -48.08
N GLY A 510 10.66 -2.82 -47.00
CA GLY A 510 9.55 -1.87 -46.99
C GLY A 510 8.15 -2.49 -47.18
N GLN A 511 8.05 -3.80 -47.44
CA GLN A 511 6.76 -4.48 -47.58
C GLN A 511 6.10 -4.66 -46.22
N ARG A 512 4.81 -4.30 -46.11
CA ARG A 512 4.02 -4.51 -44.88
C ARG A 512 3.47 -5.93 -44.84
N LEU A 513 3.84 -6.69 -43.81
CA LEU A 513 3.37 -8.04 -43.51
C LEU A 513 2.49 -8.04 -42.27
N LYS A 514 1.37 -8.74 -42.32
CA LYS A 514 0.56 -9.12 -41.17
C LYS A 514 1.27 -10.23 -40.39
N VAL A 515 1.72 -9.97 -39.18
CA VAL A 515 2.39 -10.94 -38.31
C VAL A 515 1.38 -11.36 -37.22
N PRO A 516 0.95 -12.63 -37.20
CA PRO A 516 0.04 -13.10 -36.16
C PRO A 516 0.75 -13.11 -34.81
N ILE A 517 0.16 -12.44 -33.83
CA ILE A 517 0.70 -12.38 -32.48
C ILE A 517 0.32 -13.71 -31.79
N LEU A 518 1.28 -14.63 -31.63
CA LEU A 518 1.02 -15.85 -30.85
C LEU A 518 1.06 -15.54 -29.35
N TYR A 519 -0.04 -15.90 -28.71
CA TYR A 519 -0.24 -15.83 -27.27
C TYR A 519 0.38 -17.05 -26.59
N PRO A 520 1.04 -16.92 -25.43
CA PRO A 520 1.09 -18.04 -24.49
C PRO A 520 -0.35 -18.33 -24.05
N ASP A 521 -0.74 -19.61 -24.06
CA ASP A 521 -2.06 -20.13 -23.69
C ASP A 521 -2.69 -19.44 -22.47
N VAL A 522 -3.46 -18.38 -22.71
CA VAL A 522 -4.47 -17.91 -21.77
C VAL A 522 -5.78 -18.20 -22.45
N GLY A 523 -6.29 -19.42 -22.25
CA GLY A 523 -7.51 -19.92 -22.86
C GLY A 523 -8.63 -18.88 -22.89
N ILE A 524 -8.70 -18.13 -24.00
CA ILE A 524 -9.83 -17.30 -24.33
C ILE A 524 -10.88 -18.29 -24.78
N LYS A 525 -11.70 -18.78 -23.85
CA LYS A 525 -12.95 -19.42 -24.23
C LYS A 525 -13.70 -18.42 -25.10
N SER A 526 -13.99 -18.80 -26.33
CA SER A 526 -14.75 -18.05 -27.34
C SER A 526 -16.22 -17.84 -26.95
N ASN A 527 -16.51 -17.60 -25.67
CA ASN A 527 -17.84 -17.28 -25.16
C ASN A 527 -18.14 -15.78 -25.35
N TYR A 528 -17.73 -15.18 -26.47
CA TYR A 528 -18.15 -13.83 -26.85
C TYR A 528 -19.60 -13.90 -27.34
N HIS A 529 -20.54 -14.04 -26.39
CA HIS A 529 -21.94 -13.79 -26.66
C HIS A 529 -22.19 -12.28 -26.71
N THR A 530 -21.87 -11.65 -27.84
CA THR A 530 -22.67 -10.49 -28.26
C THR A 530 -23.97 -11.06 -28.80
N ASP A 531 -25.03 -11.04 -27.99
CA ASP A 531 -26.36 -11.45 -28.45
C ASP A 531 -26.92 -10.40 -29.43
N MET A 532 -26.40 -10.43 -30.66
CA MET A 532 -26.74 -9.49 -31.74
C MET A 532 -28.13 -9.77 -32.35
N LYS A 533 -28.81 -10.84 -31.93
CA LYS A 533 -30.04 -11.31 -32.57
C LYS A 533 -31.29 -10.51 -32.19
N ASN A 534 -31.27 -9.71 -31.12
CA ASN A 534 -32.45 -8.99 -30.60
C ASN A 534 -32.31 -7.45 -30.52
N LEU A 535 -31.42 -6.83 -31.30
CA LEU A 535 -31.25 -5.37 -31.26
C LEU A 535 -32.32 -4.64 -32.12
N PRO A 536 -33.09 -3.67 -31.56
CA PRO A 536 -34.13 -2.93 -32.27
C PRO A 536 -33.56 -1.98 -33.36
N LYS A 537 -34.45 -1.41 -34.20
CA LYS A 537 -34.13 -0.31 -35.14
C LYS A 537 -33.41 0.84 -34.42
N SER A 538 -32.58 1.60 -35.15
CA SER A 538 -31.83 2.74 -34.61
C SER A 538 -32.72 3.67 -33.78
N LYS A 539 -32.26 3.98 -32.57
CA LYS A 539 -32.98 4.79 -31.61
C LYS A 539 -32.04 5.79 -30.95
N ILE A 540 -32.43 7.05 -31.05
CA ILE A 540 -31.81 8.18 -30.36
C ILE A 540 -32.78 8.57 -29.24
N THR A 541 -32.27 8.62 -28.02
CA THR A 541 -33.06 8.99 -26.83
C THR A 541 -32.28 9.95 -25.96
N ILE A 542 -33.00 10.78 -25.21
CA ILE A 542 -32.40 11.65 -24.20
C ILE A 542 -32.74 11.09 -22.82
N ASP A 543 -31.73 10.74 -22.04
CA ASP A 543 -31.87 10.52 -20.61
C ASP A 543 -31.78 11.87 -19.88
N THR A 544 -32.94 12.43 -19.55
CA THR A 544 -33.05 13.75 -18.90
C THR A 544 -32.48 13.77 -17.48
N LYS A 545 -32.28 12.63 -16.82
CA LYS A 545 -31.70 12.59 -15.47
C LYS A 545 -30.19 12.78 -15.48
N SER A 546 -29.53 12.27 -16.51
CA SER A 546 -28.07 12.35 -16.66
C SER A 546 -27.63 13.34 -17.73
N ASP A 547 -28.60 14.04 -18.35
CA ASP A 547 -28.39 14.92 -19.48
C ASP A 547 -27.56 14.23 -20.58
N THR A 548 -28.01 13.03 -20.97
CA THR A 548 -27.27 12.15 -21.89
C THR A 548 -28.09 11.82 -23.12
N ILE A 549 -27.57 12.18 -24.29
CA ILE A 549 -27.97 11.63 -25.59
C ILE A 549 -27.46 10.20 -25.68
N VAL A 550 -28.37 9.23 -25.79
CA VAL A 550 -28.06 7.81 -25.94
C VAL A 550 -28.45 7.36 -27.34
N VAL A 551 -27.45 6.89 -28.09
CA VAL A 551 -27.63 6.33 -29.43
C VAL A 551 -27.43 4.82 -29.37
N SER A 552 -28.43 4.06 -29.82
CA SER A 552 -28.40 2.59 -29.84
C SER A 552 -29.01 2.06 -31.14
N GLY A 553 -28.51 0.94 -31.67
CA GLY A 553 -29.02 0.36 -32.91
C GLY A 553 -27.99 -0.51 -33.62
N ARG A 554 -28.43 -1.61 -34.24
CA ARG A 554 -27.52 -2.58 -34.89
C ARG A 554 -27.05 -2.08 -36.26
N GLY A 555 -25.73 -2.00 -36.44
CA GLY A 555 -25.08 -1.68 -37.72
C GLY A 555 -25.37 -0.28 -38.25
N THR A 556 -25.86 0.62 -37.40
CA THR A 556 -26.28 1.96 -37.80
C THR A 556 -25.08 2.88 -37.85
N HIS A 557 -24.83 3.47 -39.02
CA HIS A 557 -23.94 4.62 -39.15
C HIS A 557 -24.75 5.87 -38.80
N ILE A 558 -24.20 6.71 -37.94
CA ILE A 558 -24.86 7.93 -37.49
C ILE A 558 -23.89 9.11 -37.55
N THR A 559 -24.43 10.28 -37.88
CA THR A 559 -23.75 11.57 -37.96
C THR A 559 -24.16 12.50 -36.80
N LEU A 560 -23.48 13.64 -36.62
CA LEU A 560 -23.93 14.65 -35.65
C LEU A 560 -25.22 15.32 -36.12
N ALA A 561 -25.41 15.48 -37.44
CA ALA A 561 -26.63 15.98 -38.04
C ALA A 561 -27.84 15.08 -37.76
N ASP A 562 -27.70 13.76 -37.86
CA ASP A 562 -28.77 12.81 -37.50
C ASP A 562 -29.18 12.95 -36.02
N ILE A 563 -28.17 13.14 -35.15
CA ILE A 563 -28.39 13.32 -33.71
C ILE A 563 -29.10 14.65 -33.44
N ALA A 564 -28.59 15.75 -33.99
CA ALA A 564 -29.15 17.08 -33.80
C ALA A 564 -30.58 17.19 -34.32
N PHE A 565 -30.88 16.59 -35.49
CA PHE A 565 -32.24 16.50 -36.02
C PHE A 565 -33.20 15.80 -35.04
N SER A 566 -32.73 14.80 -34.30
CA SER A 566 -33.56 14.06 -33.33
C SER A 566 -33.63 14.71 -31.95
N THR A 567 -32.62 15.43 -31.49
CA THR A 567 -32.56 15.99 -30.13
C THR A 567 -32.96 17.46 -30.05
N GLY A 568 -32.89 18.17 -31.19
CA GLY A 568 -32.96 19.64 -31.24
C GLY A 568 -31.72 20.31 -30.65
N ASP A 569 -31.66 21.64 -30.80
CA ASP A 569 -30.49 22.47 -30.52
C ASP A 569 -30.12 22.60 -29.03
N ASN A 570 -30.97 22.10 -28.12
CA ASN A 570 -30.72 22.19 -26.68
C ASN A 570 -29.58 21.30 -26.19
N TYR A 571 -29.25 20.23 -26.93
CA TYR A 571 -28.28 19.21 -26.50
C TYR A 571 -27.06 19.12 -27.43
N LEU A 572 -27.25 19.37 -28.71
CA LEU A 572 -26.21 19.40 -29.74
C LEU A 572 -26.63 20.42 -30.80
N ILE A 573 -25.79 21.42 -31.05
CA ILE A 573 -26.07 22.48 -32.02
C ILE A 573 -24.89 22.64 -32.98
N GLN A 574 -25.19 22.96 -34.24
CA GLN A 574 -24.20 23.43 -35.20
C GLN A 574 -24.11 24.96 -35.12
N GLU A 575 -23.10 25.50 -34.43
CA GLU A 575 -22.94 26.95 -34.22
C GLU A 575 -22.54 27.69 -35.51
N ALA A 576 -21.78 27.01 -36.36
CA ALA A 576 -21.34 27.48 -37.66
C ALA A 576 -21.14 26.27 -38.58
N PRO A 577 -21.01 26.46 -39.91
CA PRO A 577 -20.74 25.35 -40.81
C PRO A 577 -19.61 24.45 -40.30
N LYS A 578 -19.93 23.17 -40.03
CA LYS A 578 -19.02 22.15 -39.50
C LYS A 578 -18.45 22.37 -38.10
N ILE A 579 -18.87 23.41 -37.39
CA ILE A 579 -18.52 23.66 -35.99
C ILE A 579 -19.71 23.26 -35.13
N TRP A 580 -19.52 22.22 -34.33
CA TRP A 580 -20.55 21.61 -33.51
C TRP A 580 -20.25 21.84 -32.03
N TYR A 581 -21.27 22.18 -31.26
CA TYR A 581 -21.20 22.34 -29.82
C TYR A 581 -22.10 21.33 -29.11
N LEU A 582 -21.45 20.40 -28.41
CA LEU A 582 -22.11 19.38 -27.62
C LEU A 582 -22.36 19.93 -26.20
N LYS A 583 -23.63 20.13 -25.87
CA LYS A 583 -24.11 20.68 -24.59
C LYS A 583 -24.61 19.60 -23.65
N ALA A 584 -24.60 18.33 -24.06
CA ALA A 584 -25.05 17.19 -23.28
C ALA A 584 -24.07 16.03 -23.39
N ASN A 585 -24.13 15.07 -22.48
CA ASN A 585 -23.33 13.86 -22.62
C ASN A 585 -23.76 13.08 -23.87
N LEU A 586 -22.82 12.49 -24.61
CA LEU A 586 -23.13 11.65 -25.77
C LEU A 586 -22.61 10.22 -25.55
N LEU A 587 -23.53 9.26 -25.52
CA LEU A 587 -23.25 7.84 -25.36
C LEU A 587 -23.63 7.05 -26.61
N ILE A 588 -22.63 6.47 -27.26
CA ILE A 588 -22.78 5.52 -28.36
C ILE A 588 -22.81 4.10 -27.79
N GLN A 589 -23.88 3.34 -28.06
CA GLN A 589 -24.08 1.99 -27.53
C GLN A 589 -23.89 0.91 -28.60
N ASN A 590 -24.11 -0.34 -28.17
CA ASN A 590 -23.98 -1.57 -28.94
C ASN A 590 -24.46 -1.43 -30.40
N GLY A 591 -23.57 -1.73 -31.34
CA GLY A 591 -23.88 -1.84 -32.76
C GLY A 591 -23.90 -0.52 -33.53
N VAL A 592 -23.68 0.63 -32.89
CA VAL A 592 -23.66 1.93 -33.55
C VAL A 592 -22.24 2.30 -33.95
N ASN A 593 -22.11 2.91 -35.13
CA ASN A 593 -20.89 3.55 -35.61
C ASN A 593 -21.11 5.05 -35.77
N LEU A 594 -20.51 5.85 -34.89
CA LEU A 594 -20.49 7.31 -35.02
C LEU A 594 -19.25 7.71 -35.82
N ASN A 595 -19.46 8.33 -36.98
CA ASN A 595 -18.39 8.92 -37.76
C ASN A 595 -18.36 10.44 -37.54
N LEU A 596 -17.22 10.94 -37.09
CA LEU A 596 -16.90 12.35 -37.07
C LEU A 596 -15.83 12.56 -38.14
N ASP A 597 -16.22 13.12 -39.28
CA ASP A 597 -15.28 13.38 -40.38
C ASP A 597 -15.37 14.83 -40.88
N LYS A 598 -14.27 15.31 -41.46
CA LYS A 598 -14.14 16.69 -42.00
C LYS A 598 -15.20 17.10 -43.04
N GLY A 599 -15.94 16.15 -43.60
CA GLY A 599 -17.07 16.43 -44.49
C GLY A 599 -18.18 17.17 -43.74
N GLU A 600 -18.42 16.78 -42.49
CA GLU A 600 -19.51 17.28 -41.65
C GLU A 600 -19.04 18.03 -40.39
N VAL A 601 -17.91 17.61 -39.82
CA VAL A 601 -17.40 18.08 -38.53
C VAL A 601 -15.95 18.50 -38.70
N GLU A 602 -15.68 19.78 -38.56
CA GLU A 602 -14.31 20.31 -38.50
C GLU A 602 -13.87 20.48 -37.05
N TRP A 603 -14.78 20.96 -36.20
CA TRP A 603 -14.53 21.14 -34.77
C TRP A 603 -15.75 20.74 -33.95
N LEU A 604 -15.57 19.77 -33.06
CA LEU A 604 -16.51 19.40 -32.01
C LEU A 604 -16.06 19.99 -30.66
N LYS A 605 -16.78 21.00 -30.19
CA LYS A 605 -16.63 21.61 -28.88
C LYS A 605 -17.46 20.83 -27.85
N LEU A 606 -16.87 20.51 -26.71
CA LEU A 606 -17.54 19.86 -25.58
C LEU A 606 -17.70 20.89 -24.46
N GLU A 607 -18.94 21.19 -24.05
CA GLU A 607 -19.21 22.12 -22.95
C GLU A 607 -18.44 21.72 -21.68
N SER A 608 -17.62 22.64 -21.16
CA SER A 608 -16.77 22.46 -19.97
C SER A 608 -16.51 23.81 -19.29
N ASN A 609 -17.00 23.96 -18.08
CA ASN A 609 -16.82 25.13 -17.22
C ASN A 609 -16.97 24.73 -15.74
N SER A 610 -16.79 25.70 -14.84
CA SER A 610 -16.82 25.46 -13.39
C SER A 610 -18.14 24.90 -12.85
N ASN A 611 -19.22 24.99 -13.62
CA ASN A 611 -20.55 24.51 -13.21
C ASN A 611 -20.88 23.15 -13.83
N LYS A 612 -20.44 22.89 -15.07
CA LYS A 612 -20.81 21.71 -15.84
C LYS A 612 -19.73 21.36 -16.86
N PHE A 613 -19.53 20.06 -17.06
CA PHE A 613 -18.81 19.54 -18.23
C PHE A 613 -19.52 18.31 -18.80
N VAL A 614 -19.34 18.06 -20.11
CA VAL A 614 -19.92 16.92 -20.81
C VAL A 614 -18.87 15.90 -21.28
N TRP A 615 -19.29 14.71 -21.67
CA TRP A 615 -18.41 13.68 -22.21
C TRP A 615 -18.94 13.01 -23.48
N LEU A 616 -18.02 12.50 -24.30
CA LEU A 616 -18.29 11.63 -25.44
C LEU A 616 -17.82 10.20 -25.09
N LYS A 617 -18.73 9.22 -25.11
CA LYS A 617 -18.40 7.83 -24.79
C LYS A 617 -18.95 6.84 -25.78
N THR A 618 -18.26 5.70 -25.87
CA THR A 618 -18.78 4.49 -26.52
C THR A 618 -18.76 3.29 -25.57
N HIS A 619 -19.85 2.53 -25.56
CA HIS A 619 -20.03 1.25 -24.86
C HIS A 619 -20.44 0.16 -25.87
N ASN A 620 -19.49 -0.70 -26.24
CA ASN A 620 -19.58 -1.70 -27.32
C ASN A 620 -19.98 -1.14 -28.70
N GLY A 621 -19.78 0.15 -28.92
CA GLY A 621 -19.97 0.82 -30.22
C GLY A 621 -18.64 1.20 -30.84
N VAL A 622 -18.71 1.77 -32.04
CA VAL A 622 -17.56 2.32 -32.77
C VAL A 622 -17.68 3.84 -32.83
N ILE A 623 -16.58 4.53 -32.55
CA ILE A 623 -16.43 5.95 -32.86
C ILE A 623 -15.22 6.09 -33.77
N ASN A 624 -15.39 6.71 -34.93
CA ASN A 624 -14.31 7.10 -35.82
C ASN A 624 -14.21 8.62 -35.83
N ILE A 625 -13.01 9.16 -35.66
CA ILE A 625 -12.72 10.59 -35.70
C ILE A 625 -11.64 10.79 -36.77
N ASP A 626 -11.95 11.47 -37.87
CA ASP A 626 -11.02 11.68 -38.98
C ASP A 626 -11.00 13.13 -39.47
N GLY A 627 -9.87 13.81 -39.27
CA GLY A 627 -9.71 15.20 -39.67
C GLY A 627 -10.50 16.19 -38.80
N VAL A 628 -10.76 15.85 -37.54
CA VAL A 628 -11.64 16.63 -36.64
C VAL A 628 -10.87 17.14 -35.43
N LYS A 629 -11.16 18.37 -35.01
CA LYS A 629 -10.72 18.91 -33.72
C LYS A 629 -11.78 18.62 -32.64
N VAL A 630 -11.37 18.09 -31.49
CA VAL A 630 -12.25 17.83 -30.33
C VAL A 630 -11.65 18.48 -29.09
N THR A 631 -12.36 19.46 -28.51
CA THR A 631 -11.85 20.22 -27.36
C THR A 631 -12.88 20.39 -26.26
N SER A 632 -12.42 20.65 -25.04
CA SER A 632 -13.27 21.34 -24.06
C SER A 632 -13.56 22.77 -24.51
N TRP A 633 -14.67 23.33 -24.05
CA TRP A 633 -15.07 24.70 -24.39
C TRP A 633 -15.87 25.34 -23.26
N ASP A 634 -15.38 26.46 -22.77
CA ASP A 634 -16.06 27.32 -21.80
C ASP A 634 -16.68 28.50 -22.54
N GLU A 635 -17.98 28.37 -22.87
CA GLU A 635 -18.74 29.42 -23.55
C GLU A 635 -18.72 30.75 -22.79
N THR A 636 -18.61 30.72 -21.45
CA THR A 636 -18.60 31.95 -20.63
C THR A 636 -17.30 32.74 -20.78
N LYS A 637 -16.20 32.06 -21.11
CA LYS A 637 -14.89 32.65 -21.38
C LYS A 637 -14.61 32.80 -22.87
N ALA A 638 -15.42 32.17 -23.72
CA ALA A 638 -15.17 32.00 -25.15
C ALA A 638 -13.77 31.42 -25.45
N ASP A 639 -13.33 30.47 -24.61
CA ASP A 639 -12.01 29.85 -24.69
C ASP A 639 -12.06 28.38 -24.21
N PHE A 640 -10.95 27.66 -24.35
CA PHE A 640 -10.79 26.30 -23.82
C PHE A 640 -10.89 26.30 -22.28
N ASP A 641 -11.34 25.16 -21.74
CA ASP A 641 -11.33 24.97 -20.29
C ASP A 641 -9.93 24.59 -19.80
N MET A 642 -9.24 25.58 -19.23
CA MET A 642 -7.89 25.44 -18.70
C MET A 642 -7.86 24.85 -17.29
N ASP A 643 -8.97 24.92 -16.54
CA ASP A 643 -9.02 24.40 -15.17
C ASP A 643 -9.44 22.93 -15.21
N TYR A 644 -8.51 22.05 -14.83
CA TYR A 644 -8.80 20.62 -14.70
C TYR A 644 -9.08 20.21 -13.24
N SER A 645 -9.13 21.17 -12.31
CA SER A 645 -9.27 20.89 -10.87
C SER A 645 -10.72 20.76 -10.41
N ASP A 646 -11.65 21.45 -11.08
CA ASP A 646 -13.11 21.39 -10.90
C ASP A 646 -13.79 20.33 -11.77
N GLY A 647 -13.14 19.90 -12.84
CA GLY A 647 -13.53 18.78 -13.69
C GLY A 647 -13.72 19.24 -15.12
N ARG A 648 -13.37 18.36 -16.07
CA ARG A 648 -13.22 18.77 -17.47
C ARG A 648 -13.75 17.73 -18.44
N SER A 649 -14.27 18.17 -19.58
CA SER A 649 -14.80 17.30 -20.63
C SER A 649 -13.80 16.26 -21.10
N PHE A 650 -14.28 15.09 -21.51
CA PHE A 650 -13.42 13.95 -21.86
C PHE A 650 -14.06 12.98 -22.85
N VAL A 651 -13.22 12.15 -23.48
CA VAL A 651 -13.62 11.11 -24.44
C VAL A 651 -13.26 9.73 -23.89
N ALA A 652 -14.17 8.75 -23.93
CA ALA A 652 -13.83 7.40 -23.48
C ALA A 652 -14.54 6.23 -24.20
N ALA A 653 -13.76 5.21 -24.54
CA ALA A 653 -14.23 3.92 -25.01
C ALA A 653 -14.19 2.87 -23.89
N LYS A 654 -15.29 2.12 -23.71
CA LYS A 654 -15.41 1.09 -22.66
C LYS A 654 -15.98 -0.22 -23.21
N TYR A 655 -15.79 -1.30 -22.47
CA TYR A 655 -16.27 -2.64 -22.84
C TYR A 655 -15.68 -3.09 -24.19
N SER A 656 -16.43 -3.76 -25.07
CA SER A 656 -15.94 -4.21 -26.38
C SER A 656 -16.07 -3.12 -27.45
N SER A 657 -15.67 -1.89 -27.14
CA SER A 657 -15.74 -0.77 -28.07
C SER A 657 -14.52 -0.72 -28.99
N MET A 658 -14.67 0.03 -30.09
CA MET A 658 -13.56 0.48 -30.91
C MET A 658 -13.61 2.02 -30.99
N LEU A 659 -12.48 2.67 -30.73
CA LEU A 659 -12.34 4.12 -30.93
C LEU A 659 -11.13 4.36 -31.81
N ASN A 660 -11.38 4.90 -32.99
CA ASN A 660 -10.38 5.18 -34.00
C ASN A 660 -10.24 6.69 -34.20
N ILE A 661 -9.01 7.16 -34.30
CA ILE A 661 -8.68 8.57 -34.39
C ILE A 661 -7.60 8.74 -35.47
N TYR A 662 -7.88 9.56 -36.47
CA TYR A 662 -7.03 9.78 -37.63
C TYR A 662 -6.93 11.28 -37.91
N ASN A 663 -5.73 11.78 -38.20
CA ASN A 663 -5.53 13.16 -38.69
C ASN A 663 -6.20 14.25 -37.82
N SER A 664 -6.36 14.02 -36.52
CA SER A 664 -7.28 14.77 -35.65
C SER A 664 -6.53 15.45 -34.50
N GLU A 665 -7.16 16.44 -33.86
CA GLU A 665 -6.62 17.14 -32.68
C GLU A 665 -7.57 16.93 -31.49
N LEU A 666 -7.06 16.38 -30.38
CA LEU A 666 -7.81 16.19 -29.15
C LEU A 666 -7.11 16.91 -28.00
N SER A 667 -7.68 18.03 -27.55
CA SER A 667 -6.97 18.93 -26.64
C SER A 667 -7.82 19.53 -25.53
N TYR A 668 -7.16 19.89 -24.42
CA TYR A 668 -7.80 20.47 -23.22
C TYR A 668 -8.85 19.56 -22.58
N LEU A 669 -8.64 18.24 -22.61
CA LEU A 669 -9.58 17.24 -22.09
C LEU A 669 -9.12 16.59 -20.78
N GLY A 670 -10.09 16.20 -19.97
CA GLY A 670 -9.92 15.30 -18.84
C GLY A 670 -9.33 15.91 -17.58
N TYR A 671 -9.45 15.17 -16.49
CA TYR A 671 -9.09 15.56 -15.14
C TYR A 671 -8.84 14.36 -14.23
N LYS A 672 -8.28 14.62 -13.03
CA LYS A 672 -8.04 13.59 -12.02
C LYS A 672 -9.37 13.13 -11.40
N PRO A 673 -9.76 11.84 -11.53
CA PRO A 673 -10.98 11.36 -10.90
C PRO A 673 -10.86 11.34 -9.37
N PRO A 674 -11.95 11.62 -8.62
CA PRO A 674 -11.96 11.48 -7.17
C PRO A 674 -11.75 10.01 -6.75
N PRO A 675 -11.21 9.73 -5.55
CA PRO A 675 -10.74 8.39 -5.14
C PRO A 675 -11.78 7.26 -5.16
N VAL A 676 -13.06 7.62 -5.27
CA VAL A 676 -14.21 6.74 -5.04
C VAL A 676 -14.94 6.32 -6.34
N LYS A 677 -14.61 6.90 -7.50
CA LYS A 677 -15.31 6.62 -8.76
C LYS A 677 -14.44 5.83 -9.75
N GLU A 678 -15.02 4.81 -10.37
CA GLU A 678 -14.46 4.14 -11.55
C GLU A 678 -14.58 5.05 -12.80
N ALA A 679 -13.79 6.12 -12.85
CA ALA A 679 -13.85 7.08 -13.96
C ALA A 679 -12.80 6.79 -15.04
N SER A 680 -13.16 7.05 -16.30
CA SER A 680 -12.28 7.08 -17.50
C SER A 680 -12.03 8.54 -17.91
N THR A 681 -11.79 9.42 -16.93
CA THR A 681 -11.86 10.88 -17.10
C THR A 681 -10.54 11.52 -17.50
N PHE A 682 -9.50 10.74 -17.82
CA PHE A 682 -8.13 11.24 -17.87
C PHE A 682 -7.80 12.10 -19.10
N GLY A 683 -8.69 12.19 -20.08
CA GLY A 683 -8.47 12.87 -21.36
C GLY A 683 -9.18 12.06 -22.43
N VAL A 684 -8.40 11.33 -23.23
CA VAL A 684 -8.91 10.30 -24.16
C VAL A 684 -8.57 8.93 -23.60
N SER A 685 -9.58 8.08 -23.38
CA SER A 685 -9.41 6.85 -22.60
C SER A 685 -10.02 5.60 -23.23
N TRP A 686 -9.24 4.53 -23.27
CA TRP A 686 -9.72 3.16 -23.51
C TRP A 686 -9.68 2.43 -22.18
N LYS A 687 -10.85 2.08 -21.59
CA LYS A 687 -10.88 1.40 -20.30
C LYS A 687 -11.99 0.37 -20.19
N ILE A 688 -11.61 -0.90 -20.07
CA ILE A 688 -12.53 -1.98 -19.64
C ILE A 688 -12.88 -1.84 -18.14
N PRO A 689 -14.00 -2.41 -17.67
CA PRO A 689 -14.31 -2.48 -16.24
C PRO A 689 -13.22 -3.19 -15.42
N ARG A 690 -13.05 -2.82 -14.16
CA ARG A 690 -12.10 -3.51 -13.28
C ARG A 690 -12.51 -4.97 -13.07
N GLY A 691 -11.53 -5.87 -13.01
CA GLY A 691 -11.77 -7.30 -12.81
C GLY A 691 -12.46 -7.99 -14.01
N SER A 692 -12.44 -7.37 -15.19
CA SER A 692 -13.05 -7.90 -16.41
C SER A 692 -12.04 -8.22 -17.52
N PHE A 693 -10.77 -8.36 -17.16
CA PHE A 693 -9.74 -8.86 -18.08
C PHE A 693 -10.21 -10.17 -18.73
N ASN A 694 -9.96 -10.32 -20.04
CA ASN A 694 -10.46 -11.42 -20.90
C ASN A 694 -11.97 -11.45 -21.19
N LYS A 695 -12.79 -10.52 -20.68
CA LYS A 695 -14.24 -10.50 -20.96
C LYS A 695 -14.61 -9.59 -22.13
N TYR A 696 -13.83 -8.55 -22.37
CA TYR A 696 -14.09 -7.53 -23.39
C TYR A 696 -12.90 -7.41 -24.33
N LEU A 697 -13.18 -7.15 -25.60
CA LEU A 697 -12.18 -6.79 -26.58
C LEU A 697 -12.26 -5.29 -26.85
N LEU A 698 -11.50 -4.52 -26.09
CA LEU A 698 -11.35 -3.09 -26.29
C LEU A 698 -10.14 -2.82 -27.17
N THR A 699 -10.32 -2.08 -28.26
CA THR A 699 -9.25 -1.81 -29.24
C THR A 699 -9.47 -0.49 -29.99
N GLY A 700 -8.59 -0.17 -30.93
CA GLY A 700 -8.63 1.05 -31.72
C GLY A 700 -7.29 1.41 -32.36
N GLU A 701 -7.36 2.32 -33.32
CA GLU A 701 -6.19 2.92 -33.97
C GLU A 701 -6.14 4.43 -33.74
N VAL A 702 -4.95 4.96 -33.52
CA VAL A 702 -4.67 6.38 -33.37
C VAL A 702 -3.53 6.73 -34.30
N LYS A 703 -3.81 7.47 -35.38
CA LYS A 703 -2.80 7.78 -36.40
C LYS A 703 -2.76 9.26 -36.74
N ASN A 704 -1.55 9.79 -36.97
CA ASN A 704 -1.31 11.15 -37.47
C ASN A 704 -2.07 12.25 -36.70
N SER A 705 -2.26 12.06 -35.39
CA SER A 705 -3.13 12.91 -34.57
C SER A 705 -2.37 13.60 -33.45
N LYS A 706 -2.95 14.68 -32.91
CA LYS A 706 -2.36 15.50 -31.84
C LYS A 706 -3.15 15.38 -30.54
N PHE A 707 -2.43 15.19 -29.43
CA PHE A 707 -2.99 15.15 -28.07
C PHE A 707 -2.22 16.10 -27.17
N HIS A 708 -2.82 17.25 -26.84
CA HIS A 708 -2.14 18.24 -26.02
C HIS A 708 -3.01 18.96 -25.00
N HIS A 709 -2.37 19.45 -23.94
CA HIS A 709 -3.04 20.13 -22.82
C HIS A 709 -4.13 19.28 -22.14
N ASN A 710 -4.17 17.98 -22.43
CA ASN A 710 -5.04 17.04 -21.75
C ASN A 710 -4.46 16.73 -20.36
N TYR A 711 -5.26 16.16 -19.47
CA TYR A 711 -4.73 15.75 -18.17
C TYR A 711 -3.71 14.63 -18.38
N PHE A 712 -4.10 13.54 -19.05
CA PHE A 712 -3.23 12.60 -19.77
C PHE A 712 -3.53 12.73 -21.27
N GLY A 713 -2.50 12.64 -22.12
CA GLY A 713 -2.69 12.62 -23.57
C GLY A 713 -3.61 11.47 -23.99
N ALA A 714 -3.21 10.24 -23.67
CA ALA A 714 -4.01 9.04 -23.87
C ALA A 714 -3.83 8.03 -22.72
N TYR A 715 -4.93 7.42 -22.28
CA TYR A 715 -4.95 6.41 -21.21
C TYR A 715 -5.54 5.09 -21.73
N VAL A 716 -4.84 3.98 -21.52
CA VAL A 716 -5.25 2.65 -21.99
C VAL A 716 -5.29 1.68 -20.81
N TYR A 717 -6.38 0.93 -20.63
CA TYR A 717 -6.57 -0.01 -19.52
C TYR A 717 -7.25 -1.28 -20.02
N GLY A 718 -6.52 -2.40 -19.94
CA GLY A 718 -6.97 -3.72 -20.40
C GLY A 718 -7.35 -3.78 -21.88
N ALA A 719 -6.87 -2.85 -22.70
CA ALA A 719 -7.08 -2.88 -24.15
C ALA A 719 -6.01 -3.73 -24.85
N ARG A 720 -6.33 -4.20 -26.06
CA ARG A 720 -5.47 -5.10 -26.82
C ARG A 720 -5.29 -4.65 -28.24
N GLY A 721 -4.07 -4.83 -28.77
CA GLY A 721 -3.78 -4.58 -30.18
C GLY A 721 -3.97 -3.13 -30.61
N MET A 722 -3.85 -2.17 -29.68
CA MET A 722 -3.96 -0.75 -30.04
C MET A 722 -2.79 -0.32 -30.91
N VAL A 723 -3.06 0.54 -31.88
CA VAL A 723 -2.03 1.16 -32.72
C VAL A 723 -1.97 2.66 -32.42
N PHE A 724 -0.78 3.17 -32.10
CA PHE A 724 -0.45 4.59 -32.01
C PHE A 724 0.68 4.87 -33.01
N GLU A 725 0.36 5.40 -34.19
CA GLU A 725 1.30 5.59 -35.31
C GLU A 725 1.37 7.08 -35.73
N GLY A 726 2.55 7.68 -35.80
CA GLY A 726 2.70 9.02 -36.40
C GLY A 726 2.08 10.19 -35.61
N ASN A 727 1.78 10.01 -34.32
CA ASN A 727 1.07 11.02 -33.50
C ASN A 727 2.01 11.99 -32.79
N GLU A 728 1.47 13.10 -32.32
CA GLU A 728 2.16 14.07 -31.46
C GLU A 728 1.44 14.21 -30.12
N LEU A 729 2.08 13.84 -29.01
CA LEU A 729 1.51 13.89 -27.65
C LEU A 729 2.34 14.81 -26.76
N PHE A 730 1.84 16.01 -26.48
CA PHE A 730 2.64 17.07 -25.87
C PHE A 730 1.93 18.00 -24.92
N GLU A 731 2.67 18.66 -24.03
CA GLU A 731 2.15 19.66 -23.08
C GLU A 731 0.95 19.15 -22.25
N ASN A 732 0.87 17.83 -22.02
CA ASN A 732 -0.15 17.24 -21.17
C ASN A 732 0.25 17.38 -19.70
N VAL A 733 -0.74 17.52 -18.82
CA VAL A 733 -0.53 17.79 -17.38
C VAL A 733 0.32 16.71 -16.72
N LYS A 734 0.18 15.43 -17.12
CA LYS A 734 1.04 14.34 -16.62
C LYS A 734 1.69 13.50 -17.71
N TYR A 735 0.94 12.59 -18.31
CA TYR A 735 1.51 11.57 -19.19
C TYR A 735 1.17 11.89 -20.64
N GLY A 736 2.09 11.59 -21.56
CA GLY A 736 1.78 11.54 -22.98
C GLY A 736 0.88 10.33 -23.25
N LEU A 737 1.45 9.12 -23.15
CA LEU A 737 0.75 7.85 -23.33
C LEU A 737 0.90 6.95 -22.09
N ASP A 738 -0.22 6.57 -21.47
CA ASP A 738 -0.28 5.73 -20.25
C ASP A 738 -1.05 4.42 -20.48
N PRO A 739 -0.43 3.40 -21.10
CA PRO A 739 -0.97 2.05 -21.07
C PRO A 739 -0.78 1.41 -19.69
N HIS A 740 -1.88 0.91 -19.16
CA HIS A 740 -2.00 0.52 -17.77
C HIS A 740 -2.74 -0.81 -17.64
N ASP A 741 -2.49 -1.54 -16.54
CA ASP A 741 -3.20 -2.73 -16.06
C ASP A 741 -3.60 -3.72 -17.17
N ASP A 742 -2.70 -4.67 -17.45
CA ASP A 742 -2.91 -5.81 -18.37
C ASP A 742 -3.24 -5.41 -19.82
N SER A 743 -2.89 -4.19 -20.23
CA SER A 743 -2.89 -3.78 -21.65
C SER A 743 -1.76 -4.47 -22.40
N SER A 744 -2.04 -5.06 -23.57
CA SER A 744 -1.06 -5.91 -24.27
C SER A 744 -1.15 -5.83 -25.79
N GLY A 745 -0.02 -6.11 -26.47
CA GLY A 745 0.04 -6.11 -27.93
C GLY A 745 -0.05 -4.71 -28.55
N LEU A 746 0.27 -3.65 -27.80
CA LEU A 746 0.26 -2.29 -28.34
C LEU A 746 1.42 -2.09 -29.31
N LEU A 747 1.15 -1.34 -30.37
CA LEU A 747 2.14 -0.87 -31.34
C LEU A 747 2.21 0.66 -31.26
N VAL A 748 3.32 1.18 -30.73
CA VAL A 748 3.58 2.62 -30.55
C VAL A 748 4.74 3.00 -31.45
N VAL A 749 4.46 3.56 -32.62
CA VAL A 749 5.42 3.74 -33.72
C VAL A 749 5.42 5.16 -34.26
N ASP A 750 6.60 5.71 -34.59
CA ASP A 750 6.75 6.99 -35.29
C ASP A 750 6.08 8.19 -34.59
N ASN A 751 5.92 8.16 -33.26
CA ASN A 751 5.27 9.24 -32.52
C ASN A 751 6.29 10.27 -31.99
N LYS A 752 5.85 11.53 -31.88
CA LYS A 752 6.54 12.60 -31.15
C LYS A 752 5.90 12.78 -29.77
N ILE A 753 6.65 12.58 -28.69
CA ILE A 753 6.09 12.64 -27.32
C ILE A 753 6.97 13.52 -26.44
N HIS A 754 6.48 14.71 -26.10
CA HIS A 754 7.33 15.72 -25.48
C HIS A 754 6.67 16.73 -24.57
N HIS A 755 7.47 17.38 -23.71
CA HIS A 755 7.02 18.49 -22.87
C HIS A 755 5.84 18.13 -21.94
N ASN A 756 5.67 16.85 -21.58
CA ASN A 756 4.62 16.41 -20.67
C ASN A 756 5.06 16.58 -19.20
N GLY A 757 4.10 16.91 -18.32
CA GLY A 757 4.35 17.22 -16.90
C GLY A 757 4.80 16.04 -16.03
N SER A 758 4.98 14.84 -16.60
CA SER A 758 5.58 13.68 -15.94
C SER A 758 6.33 12.79 -16.95
N HIS A 759 5.81 11.61 -17.31
CA HIS A 759 6.47 10.68 -18.22
C HIS A 759 5.96 10.84 -19.65
N GLY A 760 6.81 10.61 -20.66
CA GLY A 760 6.37 10.55 -22.05
C GLY A 760 5.45 9.34 -22.26
N ILE A 761 6.04 8.14 -22.19
CA ILE A 761 5.33 6.85 -22.24
C ILE A 761 5.50 6.12 -20.90
N ILE A 762 4.41 5.57 -20.35
CA ILE A 762 4.45 4.71 -19.17
C ILE A 762 3.59 3.46 -19.34
N LEU A 763 4.24 2.30 -19.40
CA LEU A 763 3.62 0.96 -19.37
C LEU A 763 3.57 0.47 -17.91
N SER A 764 2.40 0.45 -17.28
CA SER A 764 2.28 0.22 -15.83
C SER A 764 1.32 -0.90 -15.46
N LYS A 765 1.80 -1.85 -14.64
CA LYS A 765 1.06 -3.01 -14.10
C LYS A 765 0.73 -4.05 -15.16
N ARG A 766 1.66 -5.00 -15.37
CA ARG A 766 1.50 -6.18 -16.22
C ARG A 766 1.18 -5.84 -17.68
N CYS A 767 1.74 -4.74 -18.19
CA CYS A 767 1.68 -4.44 -19.61
C CYS A 767 2.75 -5.24 -20.35
N ILE A 768 2.33 -6.19 -21.19
CA ILE A 768 3.21 -7.17 -21.81
C ILE A 768 3.08 -7.21 -23.32
N ASN A 769 4.13 -7.68 -24.00
CA ASN A 769 4.16 -7.89 -25.45
C ASN A 769 3.84 -6.63 -26.26
N ASN A 770 4.30 -5.47 -25.79
CA ASN A 770 4.12 -4.19 -26.48
C ASN A 770 5.39 -3.81 -27.23
N VAL A 771 5.23 -3.08 -28.33
CA VAL A 771 6.31 -2.56 -29.16
C VAL A 771 6.28 -1.04 -29.11
N ILE A 772 7.39 -0.43 -28.69
CA ILE A 772 7.65 1.01 -28.76
C ILE A 772 8.80 1.19 -29.73
N ARG A 773 8.51 1.66 -30.93
CA ARG A 773 9.47 1.70 -32.04
C ARG A 773 9.57 3.07 -32.71
N ASP A 774 10.76 3.50 -33.09
CA ASP A 774 10.99 4.66 -33.97
C ASP A 774 10.33 5.97 -33.50
N ASN A 775 10.15 6.13 -32.18
CA ASN A 775 9.54 7.34 -31.61
C ASN A 775 10.58 8.40 -31.25
N LEU A 776 10.19 9.67 -31.34
CA LEU A 776 10.94 10.84 -30.88
C LEU A 776 10.39 11.30 -29.53
N ILE A 777 11.12 11.04 -28.43
CA ILE A 777 10.62 11.21 -27.06
C ILE A 777 11.52 12.16 -26.27
N TYR A 778 11.06 13.38 -25.99
CA TYR A 778 11.96 14.39 -25.45
C TYR A 778 11.35 15.42 -24.50
N ASN A 779 12.20 16.04 -23.67
CA ASN A 779 11.81 17.13 -22.76
C ASN A 779 10.59 16.83 -21.87
N ASN A 780 10.35 15.58 -21.49
CA ASN A 780 9.34 15.23 -20.50
C ASN A 780 9.91 15.41 -19.09
N LEU A 781 9.09 15.88 -18.14
CA LEU A 781 9.58 16.30 -16.81
C LEU A 781 10.28 15.16 -16.04
N LYS A 782 9.90 13.90 -16.29
CA LYS A 782 10.46 12.71 -15.65
C LYS A 782 11.12 11.77 -16.66
N ALA A 783 10.51 10.62 -16.92
CA ALA A 783 11.09 9.62 -17.80
C ALA A 783 10.57 9.80 -19.22
N GLY A 784 11.43 9.61 -20.23
CA GLY A 784 10.98 9.46 -21.62
C GLY A 784 10.08 8.22 -21.74
N ILE A 785 10.63 7.06 -21.39
CA ILE A 785 9.90 5.78 -21.33
C ILE A 785 10.01 5.18 -19.93
N MET A 786 8.91 4.65 -19.40
CA MET A 786 8.89 3.90 -18.14
C MET A 786 8.14 2.57 -18.28
N LEU A 787 8.84 1.46 -18.02
CA LEU A 787 8.29 0.11 -17.86
C LEU A 787 8.15 -0.17 -16.36
N HIS A 788 6.92 -0.39 -15.88
CA HIS A 788 6.59 -0.34 -14.46
C HIS A 788 5.70 -1.51 -14.02
N GLU A 789 6.00 -2.08 -12.85
CA GLU A 789 5.17 -3.08 -12.13
C GLU A 789 4.82 -4.31 -12.97
N SER A 790 5.79 -5.20 -13.15
CA SER A 790 5.66 -6.48 -13.87
C SER A 790 5.31 -6.32 -15.35
N SER A 791 5.71 -5.22 -15.97
CA SER A 791 5.52 -4.98 -17.41
C SER A 791 6.70 -5.53 -18.20
N GLY A 792 6.67 -6.84 -18.46
CA GLY A 792 7.75 -7.59 -19.12
C GLY A 792 7.47 -7.94 -20.58
N GLN A 793 8.46 -8.53 -21.25
CA GLN A 793 8.34 -9.00 -22.65
C GLN A 793 7.98 -7.89 -23.65
N ASN A 794 8.38 -6.65 -23.35
CA ASN A 794 8.20 -5.53 -24.26
C ASN A 794 9.47 -5.28 -25.09
N LEU A 795 9.27 -4.77 -26.30
CA LEU A 795 10.30 -4.34 -27.23
C LEU A 795 10.33 -2.82 -27.28
N VAL A 796 11.48 -2.23 -26.99
CA VAL A 796 11.75 -0.80 -27.14
C VAL A 796 12.90 -0.66 -28.14
N GLU A 797 12.61 -0.22 -29.36
CA GLU A 797 13.63 -0.16 -30.42
C GLU A 797 13.61 1.06 -31.33
N GLY A 798 14.76 1.46 -31.88
CA GLY A 798 14.82 2.55 -32.86
C GLY A 798 14.43 3.94 -32.34
N ASN A 799 14.18 4.10 -31.04
CA ASN A 799 13.67 5.36 -30.49
C ASN A 799 14.81 6.36 -30.26
N GLU A 800 14.50 7.64 -30.45
CA GLU A 800 15.36 8.77 -30.06
C GLU A 800 14.80 9.42 -28.79
N ILE A 801 15.58 9.34 -27.69
CA ILE A 801 15.13 9.72 -26.34
C ILE A 801 16.09 10.76 -25.72
N TYR A 802 15.65 12.02 -25.57
CA TYR A 802 16.53 13.08 -25.07
C TYR A 802 15.90 14.18 -24.21
N GLY A 803 16.73 14.90 -23.44
CA GLY A 803 16.28 16.05 -22.64
C GLY A 803 15.31 15.71 -21.50
N ASN A 804 15.17 14.43 -21.14
CA ASN A 804 14.34 13.98 -20.02
C ASN A 804 15.18 13.86 -18.73
N PHE A 805 14.53 13.80 -17.56
CA PHE A 805 15.23 13.49 -16.31
C PHE A 805 15.77 12.04 -16.33
N GLU A 806 14.96 11.09 -16.78
CA GLU A 806 15.41 9.73 -17.08
C GLU A 806 15.10 9.45 -18.55
N GLY A 807 16.03 8.88 -19.32
CA GLY A 807 15.73 8.45 -20.70
C GLY A 807 14.74 7.29 -20.70
N LEU A 808 15.20 6.13 -20.24
CA LEU A 808 14.42 4.90 -20.12
C LEU A 808 14.53 4.30 -18.72
N VAL A 809 13.39 3.94 -18.13
CA VAL A 809 13.31 3.32 -16.80
C VAL A 809 12.65 1.95 -16.88
N VAL A 810 13.29 0.93 -16.30
CA VAL A 810 12.72 -0.40 -16.06
C VAL A 810 12.63 -0.64 -14.55
N TYR A 811 11.41 -0.64 -14.03
CA TYR A 811 11.11 -0.72 -12.61
C TYR A 811 10.20 -1.92 -12.31
N ASN A 812 10.66 -2.83 -11.46
CA ASN A 812 9.95 -4.06 -11.12
C ASN A 812 9.47 -4.84 -12.36
N SER A 813 10.23 -4.85 -13.44
CA SER A 813 9.82 -5.36 -14.75
C SER A 813 10.95 -6.11 -15.43
N GLY A 814 10.71 -7.36 -15.82
CA GLY A 814 11.76 -8.26 -16.34
C GLY A 814 11.56 -8.64 -17.81
N GLN A 815 12.57 -9.26 -18.41
CA GLN A 815 12.49 -9.84 -19.76
C GLN A 815 12.10 -8.84 -20.86
N ASN A 816 12.49 -7.57 -20.75
CA ASN A 816 12.31 -6.59 -21.82
C ASN A 816 13.56 -6.52 -22.71
N LEU A 817 13.35 -6.17 -23.98
CA LEU A 817 14.41 -5.93 -24.96
C LEU A 817 14.45 -4.44 -25.30
N VAL A 818 15.59 -3.81 -25.02
CA VAL A 818 15.92 -2.43 -25.42
C VAL A 818 17.00 -2.52 -26.49
N TYR A 819 16.61 -2.25 -27.74
CA TYR A 819 17.42 -2.52 -28.91
C TYR A 819 17.59 -1.31 -29.82
N ASP A 820 18.80 -0.98 -30.26
CA ASP A 820 19.01 0.03 -31.32
C ASP A 820 18.36 1.41 -31.06
N ASN A 821 18.36 1.88 -29.81
CA ASN A 821 17.85 3.21 -29.46
C ASN A 821 19.00 4.23 -29.36
N LEU A 822 18.69 5.48 -29.68
CA LEU A 822 19.53 6.64 -29.36
C LEU A 822 19.02 7.29 -28.06
N ILE A 823 19.77 7.17 -26.98
CA ILE A 823 19.42 7.72 -25.65
C ILE A 823 20.46 8.76 -25.27
N THR A 824 20.11 10.05 -25.44
CA THR A 824 21.10 11.12 -25.33
C THR A 824 20.63 12.36 -24.58
N GLY A 825 21.55 13.11 -23.95
CA GLY A 825 21.21 14.40 -23.34
C GLY A 825 20.21 14.34 -22.19
N ASN A 826 20.01 13.18 -21.55
CA ASN A 826 19.14 13.03 -20.38
C ASN A 826 19.95 13.22 -19.08
N THR A 827 19.28 13.41 -17.94
CA THR A 827 20.01 13.41 -16.64
C THR A 827 20.58 12.01 -16.35
N ASN A 828 19.79 10.96 -16.54
CA ASN A 828 20.24 9.56 -16.59
C ASN A 828 19.74 8.93 -17.90
N GLY A 829 20.56 8.12 -18.57
CA GLY A 829 20.19 7.42 -19.80
C GLY A 829 19.20 6.29 -19.55
N VAL A 830 19.70 5.14 -19.11
CA VAL A 830 18.91 3.93 -18.80
C VAL A 830 19.02 3.59 -17.32
N ARG A 831 17.89 3.36 -16.65
CA ARG A 831 17.84 2.92 -15.25
C ARG A 831 17.05 1.63 -15.11
N ILE A 832 17.64 0.63 -14.46
CA ILE A 832 16.99 -0.67 -14.22
C ILE A 832 17.08 -1.00 -12.73
N ASN A 833 15.93 -1.16 -12.07
CA ASN A 833 15.88 -1.34 -10.63
C ASN A 833 14.66 -2.14 -10.10
N MET A 834 14.66 -2.41 -8.80
CA MET A 834 13.61 -3.14 -8.07
C MET A 834 13.37 -4.55 -8.62
N ALA A 835 14.37 -5.43 -8.58
CA ALA A 835 14.26 -6.82 -9.02
C ALA A 835 13.76 -6.98 -10.48
N SER A 836 14.12 -6.03 -11.35
CA SER A 836 13.88 -6.10 -12.80
C SER A 836 14.86 -7.08 -13.46
N LEU A 837 14.56 -8.38 -13.37
CA LEU A 837 15.45 -9.46 -13.78
C LEU A 837 15.39 -9.77 -15.28
N GLY A 838 16.51 -10.20 -15.86
CA GLY A 838 16.53 -10.80 -17.20
C GLY A 838 16.27 -9.84 -18.36
N ASN A 839 16.54 -8.55 -18.20
CA ASN A 839 16.41 -7.57 -19.28
C ASN A 839 17.62 -7.62 -20.23
N THR A 840 17.39 -7.30 -21.51
CA THR A 840 18.44 -7.22 -22.53
C THR A 840 18.54 -5.82 -23.10
N ILE A 841 19.74 -5.24 -23.05
CA ILE A 841 20.09 -3.92 -23.59
C ILE A 841 21.17 -4.14 -24.65
N THR A 842 20.83 -3.98 -25.93
CA THR A 842 21.78 -4.27 -27.02
C THR A 842 21.67 -3.34 -28.22
N GLY A 843 22.76 -3.10 -28.94
CA GLY A 843 22.78 -2.25 -30.14
C GLY A 843 22.53 -0.75 -29.89
N ASN A 844 22.39 -0.30 -28.64
CA ASN A 844 21.99 1.08 -28.36
C ASN A 844 23.17 2.06 -28.40
N ARG A 845 22.88 3.31 -28.78
CA ARG A 845 23.77 4.46 -28.61
C ARG A 845 23.32 5.27 -27.39
N ILE A 846 24.07 5.19 -26.31
CA ILE A 846 23.75 5.83 -25.03
C ILE A 846 24.82 6.88 -24.74
N GLU A 847 24.54 8.14 -25.11
CA GLU A 847 25.57 9.17 -25.21
C GLU A 847 25.19 10.52 -24.59
N ASN A 848 26.16 11.30 -24.10
CA ASN A 848 25.92 12.65 -23.57
C ASN A 848 24.92 12.74 -22.39
N ASN A 849 24.74 11.69 -21.59
CA ASN A 849 23.86 11.74 -20.41
C ASN A 849 24.64 12.26 -19.19
N GLN A 850 24.02 13.16 -18.42
CA GLN A 850 24.72 13.96 -17.39
C GLN A 850 25.39 13.10 -16.31
N ASN A 851 24.65 12.13 -15.76
CA ASN A 851 25.12 11.29 -14.66
C ASN A 851 25.54 9.90 -15.15
N PHE A 852 24.59 9.10 -15.60
CA PHE A 852 24.82 7.69 -15.94
C PHE A 852 24.30 7.37 -17.34
N GLY A 853 25.07 6.61 -18.12
CA GLY A 853 24.59 5.98 -19.34
C GLY A 853 23.60 4.86 -18.99
N LEU A 854 24.04 3.88 -18.20
CA LEU A 854 23.19 2.82 -17.66
C LEU A 854 23.43 2.63 -16.15
N TYR A 855 22.34 2.55 -15.37
CA TYR A 855 22.37 2.38 -13.92
C TYR A 855 21.56 1.16 -13.45
N LEU A 856 22.24 0.13 -12.97
CA LEU A 856 21.66 -1.12 -12.43
C LEU A 856 21.76 -1.14 -10.90
N TYR A 857 20.63 -1.22 -10.19
CA TYR A 857 20.64 -1.32 -8.72
C TYR A 857 19.40 -2.01 -8.14
N SER A 858 19.40 -2.28 -6.83
CA SER A 858 18.25 -2.80 -6.08
C SER A 858 17.73 -4.14 -6.64
N GLY A 859 18.62 -5.11 -6.82
CA GLY A 859 18.26 -6.48 -7.19
C GLY A 859 17.98 -6.75 -8.67
N ALA A 860 18.16 -5.77 -9.57
CA ALA A 860 18.10 -5.98 -11.02
C ALA A 860 19.35 -6.73 -11.56
N GLY A 861 19.47 -8.01 -11.23
CA GLY A 861 20.49 -8.91 -11.76
C GLY A 861 20.06 -9.64 -13.03
N GLY A 862 20.93 -10.47 -13.60
CA GLY A 862 20.62 -11.24 -14.82
C GLY A 862 20.45 -10.37 -16.07
N THR A 863 20.88 -9.10 -16.04
CA THR A 863 20.74 -8.20 -17.19
C THR A 863 21.87 -8.48 -18.19
N LYS A 864 21.52 -8.56 -19.48
CA LYS A 864 22.47 -8.67 -20.59
C LYS A 864 22.64 -7.30 -21.22
N VAL A 865 23.86 -6.76 -21.18
CA VAL A 865 24.22 -5.46 -21.77
C VAL A 865 25.33 -5.69 -22.79
N TYR A 866 25.01 -5.75 -24.08
CA TYR A 866 26.01 -6.07 -25.08
C TYR A 866 25.88 -5.33 -26.40
N GLN A 867 26.99 -5.16 -27.14
CA GLN A 867 26.99 -4.47 -28.44
C GLN A 867 26.42 -3.03 -28.40
N ASN A 868 26.53 -2.35 -27.26
CA ASN A 868 26.11 -0.95 -27.15
C ASN A 868 27.31 -0.01 -27.31
N ASN A 869 27.05 1.22 -27.73
CA ASN A 869 28.00 2.32 -27.70
C ASN A 869 27.64 3.28 -26.55
N PHE A 870 28.53 3.37 -25.56
CA PHE A 870 28.41 4.33 -24.46
C PHE A 870 29.47 5.42 -24.61
N SER A 871 29.05 6.66 -24.86
CA SER A 871 30.01 7.77 -24.97
C SER A 871 29.62 9.06 -24.27
N LYS A 872 30.59 9.84 -23.81
CA LYS A 872 30.34 11.19 -23.24
C LYS A 872 29.36 11.24 -22.06
N ASN A 873 29.24 10.17 -21.28
CA ASN A 873 28.43 10.13 -20.06
C ASN A 873 29.28 10.42 -18.80
N GLY A 874 28.64 10.79 -17.69
CA GLY A 874 29.31 10.85 -16.39
C GLY A 874 29.89 9.48 -15.97
N VAL A 875 29.08 8.43 -16.00
CA VAL A 875 29.53 7.03 -15.90
C VAL A 875 28.83 6.25 -17.00
N ALA A 876 29.56 5.54 -17.86
CA ALA A 876 28.91 4.75 -18.91
C ALA A 876 28.02 3.66 -18.33
N LEU A 877 28.56 2.79 -17.47
CA LEU A 877 27.81 1.74 -16.80
C LEU A 877 28.06 1.76 -15.30
N TYR A 878 27.01 2.02 -14.51
CA TYR A 878 27.06 1.99 -13.06
C TYR A 878 26.27 0.78 -12.54
N ILE A 879 26.98 -0.21 -12.03
CA ILE A 879 26.42 -1.51 -11.69
C ILE A 879 26.57 -1.76 -10.19
N LYS A 880 25.43 -2.00 -9.54
CA LYS A 880 25.34 -2.34 -8.11
C LYS A 880 24.68 -3.70 -7.88
N THR A 881 24.47 -4.49 -8.94
CA THR A 881 23.78 -5.78 -8.90
C THR A 881 24.70 -6.90 -9.38
N LYS A 882 24.24 -8.12 -9.17
CA LYS A 882 24.98 -9.34 -9.44
C LYS A 882 24.50 -10.04 -10.71
N ASP A 883 25.31 -10.99 -11.18
CA ASP A 883 24.95 -11.96 -12.22
C ASP A 883 24.58 -11.31 -13.56
N ASN A 884 25.22 -10.20 -13.94
CA ASN A 884 25.00 -9.54 -15.24
C ASN A 884 26.06 -9.93 -16.27
N TYR A 885 25.66 -9.99 -17.53
CA TYR A 885 26.58 -10.10 -18.67
C TYR A 885 26.75 -8.73 -19.32
N ILE A 886 27.96 -8.22 -19.35
CA ILE A 886 28.30 -6.94 -19.96
C ILE A 886 29.40 -7.21 -20.98
N GLY A 887 29.06 -7.30 -22.26
CA GLY A 887 30.06 -7.66 -23.24
C GLY A 887 29.95 -7.05 -24.62
N ARG A 888 31.07 -7.01 -25.35
CA ARG A 888 31.14 -6.45 -26.72
C ARG A 888 30.64 -5.01 -26.81
N ASN A 889 30.70 -4.23 -25.73
CA ASN A 889 30.32 -2.82 -25.76
C ASN A 889 31.52 -1.95 -26.15
N THR A 890 31.24 -0.85 -26.85
CA THR A 890 32.21 0.23 -27.09
C THR A 890 31.96 1.33 -26.06
N ILE A 891 32.95 1.65 -25.23
CA ILE A 891 32.84 2.58 -24.10
C ILE A 891 33.93 3.64 -24.21
N SER A 892 33.57 4.84 -24.68
CA SER A 892 34.54 5.88 -25.04
C SER A 892 34.20 7.27 -24.50
N ALA A 893 35.19 8.12 -24.24
CA ALA A 893 34.96 9.54 -23.91
C ALA A 893 34.04 9.80 -22.70
N ASN A 894 33.85 8.86 -21.77
CA ASN A 894 33.05 9.07 -20.56
C ASN A 894 33.95 9.60 -19.42
N ARG A 895 33.35 10.14 -18.35
CA ARG A 895 34.13 10.45 -17.15
C ARG A 895 34.62 9.17 -16.46
N THR A 896 33.76 8.17 -16.33
CA THR A 896 34.14 6.80 -15.94
C THR A 896 33.50 5.80 -16.90
N GLY A 897 34.23 4.78 -17.34
CA GLY A 897 33.68 3.69 -18.15
C GLY A 897 32.74 2.82 -17.32
N ILE A 898 33.27 1.76 -16.71
CA ILE A 898 32.48 0.82 -15.89
C ILE A 898 32.72 1.09 -14.41
N TYR A 899 31.65 1.29 -13.62
CA TYR A 899 31.72 1.42 -12.17
C TYR A 899 30.93 0.30 -11.47
N LEU A 900 31.66 -0.62 -10.83
CA LEU A 900 31.11 -1.68 -9.98
C LEU A 900 31.09 -1.22 -8.52
N LYS A 901 29.95 -1.32 -7.82
CA LYS A 901 29.84 -0.86 -6.41
C LYS A 901 28.96 -1.74 -5.54
N GLY A 902 29.32 -1.86 -4.26
CA GLY A 902 28.48 -2.51 -3.25
C GLY A 902 28.32 -4.00 -3.55
N GLU A 903 27.08 -4.43 -3.79
CA GLU A 903 26.69 -5.83 -4.04
C GLU A 903 27.05 -6.35 -5.44
N ALA A 904 27.73 -5.56 -6.27
CA ALA A 904 28.15 -6.04 -7.59
C ALA A 904 29.13 -7.22 -7.49
N SER A 905 28.66 -8.40 -7.88
CA SER A 905 29.40 -9.67 -7.86
C SER A 905 28.96 -10.58 -8.99
N ASN A 906 29.81 -11.50 -9.41
CA ASN A 906 29.56 -12.45 -10.49
C ASN A 906 29.11 -11.79 -11.80
N ASN A 907 29.52 -10.55 -12.04
CA ASN A 907 29.30 -9.91 -13.34
C ASN A 907 30.41 -10.33 -14.30
N GLN A 908 30.03 -10.65 -15.53
CA GLN A 908 30.95 -10.99 -16.61
C GLN A 908 31.17 -9.75 -17.48
N LEU A 909 32.41 -9.27 -17.53
CA LEU A 909 32.86 -8.18 -18.38
C LEU A 909 33.66 -8.77 -19.55
N ASP A 910 33.04 -8.90 -20.71
CA ASP A 910 33.57 -9.74 -21.79
C ASP A 910 33.68 -8.98 -23.13
N GLU A 911 34.82 -9.01 -23.78
CA GLU A 911 35.09 -8.38 -25.09
C GLU A 911 34.73 -6.88 -25.20
N ASN A 912 34.71 -6.13 -24.11
CA ASN A 912 34.45 -4.68 -24.17
C ASN A 912 35.66 -3.90 -24.70
N ILE A 913 35.42 -2.87 -25.51
CA ILE A 913 36.42 -1.93 -26.02
C ILE A 913 36.25 -0.61 -25.26
N ILE A 914 37.22 -0.26 -24.41
CA ILE A 914 37.17 0.88 -23.48
C ILE A 914 38.36 1.80 -23.73
N PHE A 915 38.12 3.05 -24.13
CA PHE A 915 39.19 4.01 -24.48
C PHE A 915 38.78 5.46 -24.17
N GLU A 916 39.75 6.38 -24.07
CA GLU A 916 39.49 7.84 -23.95
C GLU A 916 38.59 8.26 -22.77
N ASN A 917 38.50 7.49 -21.69
CA ASN A 917 37.70 7.87 -20.52
C ASN A 917 38.54 8.73 -19.56
N SER A 918 38.01 9.86 -19.07
CA SER A 918 38.83 10.90 -18.43
C SER A 918 39.32 10.60 -17.01
N PHE A 919 38.66 9.72 -16.24
CA PHE A 919 39.12 9.33 -14.89
C PHE A 919 39.48 7.85 -14.78
N TYR A 920 38.55 6.94 -15.10
CA TYR A 920 38.75 5.50 -14.95
C TYR A 920 38.12 4.75 -16.12
N ALA A 921 38.85 3.78 -16.70
CA ALA A 921 38.27 2.81 -17.63
C ALA A 921 37.31 1.86 -16.89
N ILE A 922 37.79 1.26 -15.79
CA ILE A 922 36.99 0.44 -14.87
C ILE A 922 37.32 0.84 -13.43
N LEU A 923 36.31 1.12 -12.62
CA LEU A 923 36.41 1.38 -11.19
C LEU A 923 35.61 0.32 -10.42
N SER A 924 36.20 -0.28 -9.40
CA SER A 924 35.53 -1.25 -8.52
C SER A 924 35.61 -0.81 -7.06
N LYS A 925 34.45 -0.71 -6.40
CA LYS A 925 34.28 -0.48 -4.96
C LYS A 925 33.22 -1.44 -4.40
N THR A 926 33.46 -2.74 -4.56
CA THR A 926 32.56 -3.83 -4.16
C THR A 926 32.79 -4.25 -2.71
N ALA A 927 31.81 -4.96 -2.12
CA ALA A 927 31.97 -5.54 -0.79
C ALA A 927 33.08 -6.61 -0.77
N LYS A 928 33.74 -6.78 0.39
CA LYS A 928 34.83 -7.75 0.56
C LYS A 928 34.36 -9.16 0.18
N GLY A 929 35.09 -9.81 -0.74
CA GLY A 929 34.79 -11.16 -1.22
C GLY A 929 34.02 -11.21 -2.55
N ASN A 930 33.43 -10.09 -3.00
CA ASN A 930 32.75 -10.04 -4.29
C ASN A 930 33.76 -10.06 -5.44
N LYS A 931 33.64 -11.06 -6.32
CA LYS A 931 34.45 -11.22 -7.53
C LYS A 931 33.63 -10.84 -8.76
N ASN A 932 34.26 -10.18 -9.74
CA ASN A 932 33.71 -9.95 -11.07
C ASN A 932 34.77 -10.38 -12.08
N PHE A 933 34.35 -10.89 -13.23
CA PHE A 933 35.23 -11.56 -14.18
C PHE A 933 35.49 -10.66 -15.38
N LEU A 934 36.77 -10.52 -15.73
CA LEU A 934 37.23 -9.86 -16.93
C LEU A 934 37.97 -10.91 -17.76
N THR A 935 37.37 -11.34 -18.87
CA THR A 935 37.87 -12.47 -19.68
C THR A 935 38.65 -11.98 -20.88
N TYR A 936 38.06 -11.11 -21.70
CA TYR A 936 38.68 -10.53 -22.90
C TYR A 936 38.30 -9.05 -23.00
N GLY A 937 39.20 -8.16 -23.42
CA GLY A 937 38.87 -6.72 -23.45
C GLY A 937 39.99 -5.81 -23.96
N LYS A 938 39.60 -4.90 -24.85
CA LYS A 938 40.35 -3.75 -25.39
C LYS A 938 40.45 -2.56 -24.44
N VAL A 939 41.42 -2.43 -23.53
CA VAL A 939 41.55 -1.18 -22.72
C VAL A 939 42.70 -0.32 -23.22
N PHE A 940 42.37 0.86 -23.75
CA PHE A 940 43.35 1.85 -24.22
C PHE A 940 43.30 3.08 -23.32
N ARG A 941 44.46 3.72 -23.15
CA ARG A 941 44.58 4.96 -22.39
C ARG A 941 44.25 6.16 -23.26
#